data_AF-A0A150P177-F1
#
_entry.id   AF-A0A150P177-F1
#
_cell.length_a   1.000
_cell.length_b   1.000
_cell.length_c   1.000
_cell.angle_alpha   90.00
_cell.angle_beta   90.00
_cell.angle_gamma   90.00
#
_symmetry.space_group_name_H-M   'P 1'
#
loop_
_entity.id
_entity.type
_entity.pdbx_description
1 polymer ?
#
loop_
_entity_poly.entity_id
_entity_poly.type
_entity_poly.pdbx_seq_one_letter_code
_entity_poly.pdbx_strand_id
1 'polypeptide(L)'
;MSYARITIRKGRIRSSLLCLLIPLSLAALTACGSDGANGQPGEQGPPGPRGEPGPQGEPGPQGPPGEDGATVEPPAGATGAPARYVSTEGGAGRFALAAGGKAAPLVVSAGDHEGVRRVVGDLAADIERVTDVRPEIFNDEIPASANEVVLIGTLGQNPLIDQLEEDGKIDVSGVTGKWETFVIQIVDAPMEGVDRALVIAGSDQRGAIFGAYDLSSQIGVSPLYWWDDVPPQKKQALYVLPGLHTQGEPAVRFRGFFINDENPATGNWAAKMFGPGKAPNHPGGLNHLYWEKVFEAALRMKANYIWPAVWGRAFAEDDPENHKTATRYGIVMGTSHEAPMMQGIEEWNRHVIPEVRDAAGNIVTPKTDPYGGTGDWRFSVNAEALKKHWTKGIQRMVDEDFEGVVTLGMRGPGDVSLAPEDGIPLMEEIIASQRQILEDVTGKDVTTIPQVWTLYKEIQGYWDAGIRVPDDVTVVWADDNWGNMKRLPRPGEQREGGYGLYYHFDYVGGGRNYKWVDTNLLPNIWEQLHLAYEYGVDRLWVVNVGDFKNEELPLQFFLDYAWNPARWPVEKLGEWERQWTEQQFGPEHSDIIADILHSYALLQSDRKPELTNRKITVDYDVLFSQPTTEVPDPDTAAVTYDDSASPFSLTNYRELEQVTEEWEALATQAEFVAHLLPHEAQDAYFQLVLYQVKATANLYALRLAGFKNRLYAQQGRAATNDMAVIAEERLQDDLALSYYYNHELANGKWEGFQTQPHIGYGAPGNPSWQQPEHQYNNIQEFIWPELVSIDVPAAAELGVAIDGSSNYWTANGAGDGTNEEPELPAFSPYQTQPEQYIELFNRGSEPLEYTIEADLPVECPSGWAANTPCPPWLTIYPSRGVVDKEVRATVRVDWTLAPTTYPNPEDPSQWLPLEFPLEIPITVQGSDGSSVVVTARVEDPRRIAWKPNRYIEANGYVSIEAENYSRAVETDDVWWKRIPDIGRTGAGMTPFPVTAETQTPGGASPRLEYDMHLFSSGEVTVWVHISPRNNFQNWPEGMQYGVSIDNGPIQKINATYAIDLDGNGNKIWERHTSDNVNIMRAKFTVAQPGEHTLKFWMVHPGVILQKIVVDAGGVKDSYLGPPESYWMGKGAQ
;
A
#
# COMPACT_ATOMS: atom_id res chain seq x y z
N MET A 1 13.91 4.90 8.77
CA MET A 1 13.96 3.78 9.75
C MET A 1 12.69 3.91 10.57
N SER A 2 11.62 3.19 10.23
CA SER A 2 10.33 3.30 10.93
C SER A 2 10.50 2.94 12.40
N TYR A 3 10.50 3.96 13.25
CA TYR A 3 10.52 3.80 14.71
C TYR A 3 9.23 3.12 15.21
N ALA A 4 8.13 3.15 14.45
CA ALA A 4 6.82 2.66 14.87
C ALA A 4 6.74 1.12 14.89
N ARG A 5 7.02 0.43 13.77
CA ARG A 5 6.96 -1.06 13.73
C ARG A 5 7.97 -1.72 14.67
N ILE A 6 9.17 -1.15 14.82
CA ILE A 6 10.22 -1.73 15.69
C ILE A 6 9.91 -1.53 17.17
N THR A 7 9.30 -0.40 17.55
CA THR A 7 9.05 -0.08 18.97
C THR A 7 7.80 -0.79 19.48
N ILE A 8 6.77 -0.94 18.64
CA ILE A 8 5.49 -1.54 19.04
C ILE A 8 5.54 -3.08 18.99
N ARG A 9 5.99 -3.72 17.89
CA ARG A 9 6.06 -5.20 17.80
C ARG A 9 7.17 -5.85 18.63
N LYS A 10 8.19 -5.12 19.08
CA LYS A 10 9.22 -5.66 19.99
C LYS A 10 8.91 -5.47 21.48
N GLY A 11 7.70 -5.03 21.83
CA GLY A 11 7.35 -4.74 23.24
C GLY A 11 8.26 -3.68 23.88
N ARG A 12 8.91 -2.83 23.07
CA ARG A 12 9.85 -1.81 23.56
C ARG A 12 9.11 -0.52 23.87
N ILE A 13 8.21 -0.54 24.85
CA ILE A 13 7.94 0.68 25.61
C ILE A 13 9.19 0.95 26.46
N ARG A 14 10.18 1.65 25.89
CA ARG A 14 11.12 2.36 26.77
C ARG A 14 10.31 3.45 27.45
N SER A 15 10.29 3.40 28.78
CA SER A 15 9.69 4.39 29.70
C SER A 15 10.15 5.84 29.47
N SER A 16 11.04 6.09 28.50
CA SER A 16 11.51 7.41 28.11
C SER A 16 10.53 8.23 27.24
N LEU A 17 9.52 7.62 26.58
CA LEU A 17 8.44 8.40 25.94
C LEU A 17 7.28 8.72 26.90
N LEU A 18 7.09 7.93 27.96
CA LEU A 18 6.12 8.25 29.02
C LEU A 18 6.51 9.52 29.80
N CYS A 19 7.79 9.91 29.79
CA CYS A 19 8.25 11.16 30.42
C CYS A 19 7.99 12.44 29.62
N LEU A 20 7.52 12.35 28.36
CA LEU A 20 7.15 13.50 27.55
C LEU A 20 5.62 13.64 27.36
N LEU A 21 4.83 12.66 27.80
CA LEU A 21 3.37 12.61 27.62
C LEU A 21 2.56 12.72 28.94
N ILE A 22 3.22 13.07 30.06
CA ILE A 22 2.58 13.36 31.35
C ILE A 22 3.01 14.77 31.79
N PRO A 23 2.44 15.84 31.20
CA PRO A 23 1.60 16.69 32.04
C PRO A 23 0.51 17.40 31.22
N LEU A 24 -0.66 16.78 31.03
CA LEU A 24 -1.87 17.53 30.63
C LEU A 24 -3.20 16.94 31.16
N SER A 25 -3.16 15.87 31.97
CA SER A 25 -4.36 15.23 32.54
C SER A 25 -4.56 15.41 34.05
N LEU A 26 -3.78 16.26 34.73
CA LEU A 26 -4.04 16.64 36.14
C LEU A 26 -4.06 18.16 36.33
N ALA A 27 -5.18 18.78 35.95
CA ALA A 27 -5.53 20.13 36.38
C ALA A 27 -6.98 20.18 36.88
N ALA A 28 -7.32 19.31 37.83
CA ALA A 28 -8.53 19.44 38.63
C ALA A 28 -8.38 18.65 39.95
N LEU A 29 -7.82 19.28 40.99
CA LEU A 29 -8.23 19.15 42.41
C LEU A 29 -7.20 19.85 43.32
N THR A 30 -7.75 20.47 44.35
CA THR A 30 -7.20 21.51 45.23
C THR A 30 -6.18 21.05 46.27
N ALA A 31 -5.16 21.89 46.49
CA ALA A 31 -4.59 22.40 47.75
C ALA A 31 -4.29 21.47 48.96
N CYS A 32 -2.98 21.37 49.32
CA CYS A 32 -2.38 21.75 50.63
C CYS A 32 -1.02 21.03 50.84
N GLY A 33 0.01 21.75 51.28
CA GLY A 33 1.20 21.17 51.92
C GLY A 33 2.53 21.76 51.50
N SER A 34 3.24 22.37 52.46
CA SER A 34 4.44 23.18 52.33
C SER A 34 5.76 22.42 52.54
N ASP A 35 6.84 23.06 52.09
CA ASP A 35 8.24 22.99 52.54
C ASP A 35 9.17 21.87 52.01
N GLY A 36 10.26 22.29 51.35
CA GLY A 36 11.41 21.42 51.03
C GLY A 36 12.43 22.01 50.04
N ALA A 37 13.37 22.80 50.56
CA ALA A 37 14.48 23.52 49.92
C ALA A 37 15.21 22.92 48.69
N ASN A 38 15.54 23.83 47.76
CA ASN A 38 16.47 23.69 46.64
C ASN A 38 17.88 23.20 47.07
N GLY A 39 18.37 22.15 46.41
CA GLY A 39 19.80 21.78 46.37
C GLY A 39 20.34 21.92 44.94
N GLN A 40 21.41 22.68 44.75
CA GLN A 40 22.10 22.80 43.46
C GLN A 40 22.82 21.49 43.07
N PRO A 41 22.88 21.10 41.78
CA PRO A 41 23.70 19.98 41.32
C PRO A 41 25.19 20.32 41.38
N GLY A 42 26.01 19.38 41.86
CA GLY A 42 27.47 19.53 41.97
C GLY A 42 28.21 19.40 40.62
N GLU A 43 29.42 19.94 40.58
CA GLU A 43 30.29 19.99 39.39
C GLU A 43 30.71 18.60 38.88
N GLN A 44 30.75 18.48 37.55
CA GLN A 44 31.15 17.28 36.81
C GLN A 44 32.69 17.18 36.75
N GLY A 45 33.25 16.04 37.14
CA GLY A 45 34.71 15.81 37.13
C GLY A 45 35.30 15.63 35.71
N PRO A 46 36.61 15.88 35.53
CA PRO A 46 37.24 15.86 34.21
C PRO A 46 37.40 14.45 33.62
N PRO A 47 37.36 14.29 32.28
CA PRO A 47 37.52 13.00 31.61
C PRO A 47 38.95 12.44 31.72
N GLY A 48 39.06 11.11 31.85
CA GLY A 48 40.34 10.41 31.87
C GLY A 48 41.04 10.32 30.50
N PRO A 49 42.38 10.14 30.46
CA PRO A 49 43.16 10.17 29.23
C PRO A 49 43.01 8.88 28.38
N ARG A 50 43.06 9.07 27.06
CA ARG A 50 42.95 8.04 26.00
C ARG A 50 44.30 7.34 25.80
N GLY A 51 44.30 6.00 25.75
CA GLY A 51 45.50 5.17 25.53
C GLY A 51 45.99 5.20 24.07
N GLU A 52 47.31 4.99 23.88
CA GLU A 52 47.96 5.08 22.56
C GLU A 52 47.71 3.85 21.65
N PRO A 53 47.59 4.05 20.32
CA PRO A 53 47.47 2.97 19.34
C PRO A 53 48.79 2.26 19.03
N GLY A 54 48.74 0.94 18.79
CA GLY A 54 49.89 0.13 18.38
C GLY A 54 50.31 0.30 16.91
N PRO A 55 51.53 -0.09 16.53
CA PRO A 55 52.10 0.18 15.21
C PRO A 55 51.57 -0.76 14.10
N GLN A 56 51.37 -0.17 12.92
CA GLN A 56 50.86 -0.80 11.70
C GLN A 56 52.00 -1.49 10.91
N GLY A 57 51.76 -2.72 10.42
CA GLY A 57 52.73 -3.48 9.62
C GLY A 57 52.78 -3.05 8.15
N GLU A 58 53.93 -3.25 7.50
CA GLU A 58 54.16 -2.80 6.11
C GLU A 58 53.45 -3.67 5.05
N PRO A 59 52.87 -3.06 3.99
CA PRO A 59 52.24 -3.77 2.88
C PRO A 59 53.23 -4.43 1.90
N GLY A 60 52.86 -5.59 1.37
CA GLY A 60 53.62 -6.29 0.31
C GLY A 60 53.45 -5.68 -1.09
N PRO A 61 54.36 -5.99 -2.04
CA PRO A 61 54.37 -5.37 -3.36
C PRO A 61 53.25 -5.89 -4.30
N GLN A 62 52.70 -4.96 -5.07
CA GLN A 62 51.57 -5.12 -5.99
C GLN A 62 51.99 -5.81 -7.31
N GLY A 63 51.18 -6.77 -7.78
CA GLY A 63 51.37 -7.45 -9.08
C GLY A 63 50.93 -6.58 -10.27
N PRO A 64 51.40 -6.88 -11.50
CA PRO A 64 51.07 -6.08 -12.68
C PRO A 64 49.61 -6.24 -13.13
N PRO A 65 48.98 -5.20 -13.70
CA PRO A 65 47.59 -5.23 -14.16
C PRO A 65 47.38 -6.16 -15.35
N GLY A 66 46.24 -6.87 -15.38
CA GLY A 66 45.74 -7.60 -16.56
C GLY A 66 45.03 -6.65 -17.53
N GLU A 67 45.03 -6.99 -18.82
CA GLU A 67 44.43 -6.18 -19.90
C GLU A 67 42.89 -6.14 -19.82
N ASP A 68 42.33 -4.97 -20.08
CA ASP A 68 40.92 -4.61 -19.94
C ASP A 68 40.01 -5.32 -20.97
N GLY A 69 38.98 -6.01 -20.48
CA GLY A 69 37.80 -6.36 -21.26
C GLY A 69 36.85 -5.16 -21.30
N ALA A 70 36.46 -4.73 -22.50
CA ALA A 70 35.59 -3.58 -22.69
C ALA A 70 34.17 -3.82 -22.14
N THR A 71 33.90 -3.33 -20.94
CA THR A 71 32.56 -3.00 -20.46
C THR A 71 32.23 -1.57 -20.87
N VAL A 72 31.12 -1.40 -21.59
CA VAL A 72 30.56 -0.08 -21.90
C VAL A 72 29.98 0.48 -20.59
N GLU A 73 30.66 1.44 -19.97
CA GLU A 73 30.05 2.28 -18.92
C GLU A 73 29.05 3.25 -19.57
N PRO A 74 27.87 3.46 -18.98
CA PRO A 74 26.98 4.54 -19.39
C PRO A 74 27.60 5.89 -19.03
N PRO A 75 27.34 6.96 -19.81
CA PRO A 75 27.96 8.25 -19.59
C PRO A 75 27.60 8.81 -18.20
N ALA A 76 28.62 9.21 -17.45
CA ALA A 76 28.47 9.92 -16.19
C ALA A 76 27.83 11.30 -16.42
N GLY A 77 26.53 11.40 -16.13
CA GLY A 77 25.79 12.66 -16.19
C GLY A 77 24.30 12.44 -15.96
N ALA A 78 23.89 12.44 -14.69
CA ALA A 78 22.51 12.49 -14.13
C ALA A 78 22.21 11.33 -13.15
N THR A 79 22.98 11.22 -12.07
CA THR A 79 22.68 10.34 -10.93
C THR A 79 22.69 11.13 -9.62
N GLY A 80 21.62 11.88 -9.41
CA GLY A 80 21.30 12.59 -8.18
C GLY A 80 19.86 13.07 -8.25
N ALA A 81 19.22 13.41 -7.12
CA ALA A 81 17.96 14.15 -7.13
C ALA A 81 18.01 15.34 -8.14
N PRO A 82 16.90 15.94 -8.63
CA PRO A 82 16.96 17.20 -9.32
C PRO A 82 17.64 18.11 -8.32
N ALA A 83 18.89 18.43 -8.62
CA ALA A 83 19.73 19.14 -7.68
C ALA A 83 18.94 20.40 -7.38
N ARG A 84 18.60 20.65 -6.11
CA ARG A 84 17.88 21.87 -5.73
C ARG A 84 18.61 23.03 -6.37
N TYR A 85 18.01 23.61 -7.40
CA TYR A 85 18.66 24.63 -8.21
C TYR A 85 18.04 26.00 -8.00
N VAL A 86 17.08 26.11 -7.09
CA VAL A 86 16.58 27.38 -6.56
C VAL A 86 17.09 27.56 -5.14
N SER A 87 17.58 28.76 -4.85
CA SER A 87 18.07 29.20 -3.54
C SER A 87 17.31 30.44 -3.08
N THR A 88 17.14 30.58 -1.77
CA THR A 88 16.63 31.81 -1.14
C THR A 88 17.72 32.86 -0.91
N GLU A 89 18.98 32.52 -1.18
CA GLU A 89 20.13 33.38 -0.97
C GLU A 89 20.71 33.84 -2.31
N GLY A 90 21.13 35.12 -2.37
CA GLY A 90 21.89 35.63 -3.50
C GLY A 90 23.29 35.00 -3.58
N GLY A 91 23.99 35.21 -4.68
CA GLY A 91 25.34 34.68 -4.85
C GLY A 91 25.90 34.92 -6.25
N ALA A 92 27.21 34.73 -6.40
CA ALA A 92 27.86 34.86 -7.69
C ALA A 92 27.26 33.90 -8.72
N GLY A 93 26.96 34.39 -9.93
CA GLY A 93 26.39 33.60 -11.02
C GLY A 93 24.92 33.20 -10.84
N ARG A 94 24.28 33.52 -9.71
CA ARG A 94 22.85 33.20 -9.50
C ARG A 94 21.96 34.22 -10.21
N PHE A 95 20.89 33.76 -10.86
CA PHE A 95 19.90 34.60 -11.54
C PHE A 95 18.79 34.98 -10.56
N ALA A 96 18.47 36.27 -10.44
CA ALA A 96 17.42 36.74 -9.53
C ALA A 96 16.05 36.59 -10.18
N LEU A 97 15.34 35.50 -9.87
CA LEU A 97 13.97 35.28 -10.36
C LEU A 97 13.00 36.27 -9.71
N ALA A 98 13.09 36.41 -8.38
CA ALA A 98 12.35 37.41 -7.62
C ALA A 98 13.14 37.80 -6.37
N ALA A 99 13.47 39.08 -6.19
CA ALA A 99 14.20 39.57 -5.03
C ALA A 99 13.96 41.07 -4.80
N GLY A 100 13.97 41.50 -3.54
CA GLY A 100 13.86 42.93 -3.20
C GLY A 100 12.57 43.60 -3.69
N GLY A 101 11.46 42.86 -3.73
CA GLY A 101 10.16 43.35 -4.19
C GLY A 101 10.01 43.49 -5.71
N LYS A 102 10.90 42.85 -6.49
CA LYS A 102 10.85 42.81 -7.96
C LYS A 102 11.00 41.39 -8.45
N ALA A 103 10.39 41.07 -9.59
CA ALA A 103 10.55 39.80 -10.29
C ALA A 103 11.05 40.04 -11.72
N ALA A 104 11.85 39.11 -12.25
CA ALA A 104 12.26 39.16 -13.64
C ALA A 104 11.03 38.97 -14.55
N PRO A 105 10.86 39.77 -15.61
CA PRO A 105 9.75 39.59 -16.55
C PRO A 105 9.86 38.25 -17.27
N LEU A 106 8.71 37.63 -17.51
CA LEU A 106 8.60 36.40 -18.29
C LEU A 106 8.31 36.76 -19.74
N VAL A 107 9.02 36.14 -20.67
CA VAL A 107 8.89 36.39 -22.11
C VAL A 107 8.62 35.07 -22.82
N VAL A 108 7.58 35.07 -23.65
CA VAL A 108 7.14 33.92 -24.45
C VAL A 108 6.79 34.39 -25.86
N SER A 109 6.91 33.51 -26.86
CA SER A 109 6.47 33.82 -28.23
C SER A 109 4.94 33.78 -28.32
N ALA A 110 4.32 34.77 -28.98
CA ALA A 110 2.88 34.72 -29.27
C ALA A 110 2.54 33.61 -30.29
N GLY A 111 3.55 33.19 -31.08
CA GLY A 111 3.47 32.08 -32.02
C GLY A 111 3.70 30.69 -31.42
N ASP A 112 4.09 30.61 -30.14
CA ASP A 112 4.24 29.32 -29.44
C ASP A 112 2.88 28.65 -29.19
N HIS A 113 2.92 27.39 -28.77
CA HIS A 113 1.74 26.60 -28.44
C HIS A 113 0.86 27.30 -27.38
N GLU A 114 -0.47 27.20 -27.51
CA GLU A 114 -1.40 27.80 -26.55
C GLU A 114 -1.14 27.31 -25.12
N GLY A 115 -0.80 26.03 -24.96
CA GLY A 115 -0.42 25.45 -23.66
C GLY A 115 0.84 26.03 -23.04
N VAL A 116 1.83 26.39 -23.87
CA VAL A 116 3.06 27.05 -23.41
C VAL A 116 2.78 28.48 -23.00
N ARG A 117 1.97 29.21 -23.77
CA ARG A 117 1.53 30.55 -23.37
C ARG A 117 0.69 30.55 -22.09
N ARG A 118 -0.15 29.52 -21.92
CA ARG A 118 -0.97 29.30 -20.71
C ARG A 118 -0.10 29.05 -19.47
N VAL A 119 0.87 28.13 -19.54
CA VAL A 119 1.69 27.77 -18.36
C VAL A 119 2.57 28.92 -17.87
N VAL A 120 2.95 29.87 -18.73
CA VAL A 120 3.65 31.11 -18.30
C VAL A 120 2.78 31.93 -17.34
N GLY A 121 1.45 31.90 -17.54
CA GLY A 121 0.49 32.49 -16.61
C GLY A 121 0.46 31.79 -15.25
N ASP A 122 0.56 30.46 -15.23
CA ASP A 122 0.65 29.68 -13.99
C ASP A 122 1.96 29.94 -13.26
N LEU A 123 3.09 29.96 -13.97
CA LEU A 123 4.40 30.25 -13.39
C LEU A 123 4.43 31.66 -12.79
N ALA A 124 3.86 32.67 -13.46
CA ALA A 124 3.72 34.01 -12.91
C ALA A 124 2.89 34.03 -11.62
N ALA A 125 1.78 33.29 -11.60
CA ALA A 125 0.94 33.15 -10.41
C ALA A 125 1.64 32.36 -9.30
N ASP A 126 2.48 31.38 -9.62
CA ASP A 126 3.26 30.59 -8.66
C ASP A 126 4.37 31.43 -8.02
N ILE A 127 5.07 32.25 -8.80
CA ILE A 127 6.04 33.23 -8.28
C ILE A 127 5.33 34.24 -7.37
N GLU A 128 4.15 34.73 -7.75
CA GLU A 128 3.31 35.60 -6.92
C GLU A 128 2.90 34.91 -5.61
N ARG A 129 2.42 33.66 -5.67
CA ARG A 129 2.05 32.86 -4.50
C ARG A 129 3.20 32.71 -3.52
N VAL A 130 4.42 32.50 -4.00
CA VAL A 130 5.61 32.29 -3.17
C VAL A 130 6.20 33.59 -2.63
N THR A 131 6.19 34.67 -3.42
CA THR A 131 6.97 35.90 -3.12
C THR A 131 6.15 37.17 -2.92
N ASP A 132 4.83 37.12 -3.12
CA ASP A 132 3.92 38.27 -3.17
C ASP A 132 4.24 39.28 -4.29
N VAL A 133 5.09 38.90 -5.25
CA VAL A 133 5.45 39.71 -6.42
C VAL A 133 5.10 38.96 -7.69
N ARG A 134 4.18 39.52 -8.48
CA ARG A 134 3.82 38.96 -9.79
C ARG A 134 4.76 39.48 -10.88
N PRO A 135 5.49 38.61 -11.61
CA PRO A 135 6.25 39.06 -12.77
C PRO A 135 5.32 39.52 -13.89
N GLU A 136 5.76 40.52 -14.64
CA GLU A 136 5.08 40.93 -15.88
C GLU A 136 5.35 39.92 -16.99
N ILE A 137 4.36 39.68 -17.84
CA ILE A 137 4.44 38.76 -18.98
C ILE A 137 4.48 39.58 -20.27
N PHE A 138 5.48 39.34 -21.10
CA PHE A 138 5.65 39.95 -22.41
C PHE A 138 5.57 38.89 -23.51
N ASN A 139 5.01 39.27 -24.66
CA ASN A 139 4.97 38.43 -25.85
C ASN A 139 5.90 39.01 -26.91
N ASP A 140 6.74 38.17 -27.50
CA ASP A 140 7.65 38.48 -28.63
C ASP A 140 8.72 39.57 -28.41
N GLU A 141 8.64 40.34 -27.33
CA GLU A 141 9.48 41.51 -27.10
C GLU A 141 10.10 41.52 -25.71
N ILE A 142 11.32 42.05 -25.62
CA ILE A 142 12.01 42.30 -24.35
C ILE A 142 11.64 43.71 -23.85
N PRO A 143 11.17 43.86 -22.60
CA PRO A 143 10.90 45.17 -22.03
C PRO A 143 12.19 46.00 -21.91
N ALA A 144 12.18 47.22 -22.47
CA ALA A 144 13.36 48.10 -22.55
C ALA A 144 13.97 48.50 -21.18
N SER A 145 13.21 48.33 -20.09
CA SER A 145 13.66 48.59 -18.72
C SER A 145 14.27 47.37 -18.02
N ALA A 146 14.24 46.19 -18.64
CA ALA A 146 14.73 44.95 -18.05
C ALA A 146 16.07 44.55 -18.65
N ASN A 147 17.08 44.44 -17.78
CA ASN A 147 18.37 43.88 -18.14
C ASN A 147 18.46 42.37 -17.82
N GLU A 148 17.47 41.83 -17.12
CA GLU A 148 17.36 40.41 -16.80
C GLU A 148 15.96 39.92 -17.13
N VAL A 149 15.84 38.77 -17.80
CA VAL A 149 14.55 38.22 -18.26
C VAL A 149 14.50 36.71 -18.11
N VAL A 150 13.29 36.14 -18.09
CA VAL A 150 13.08 34.70 -18.23
C VAL A 150 12.49 34.44 -19.61
N LEU A 151 13.18 33.67 -20.47
CA LEU A 151 12.70 33.25 -21.78
C LEU A 151 12.11 31.84 -21.67
N ILE A 152 10.88 31.65 -22.11
CA ILE A 152 10.17 30.37 -21.99
C ILE A 152 9.59 30.02 -23.35
N GLY A 153 9.85 28.82 -23.85
CA GLY A 153 9.28 28.40 -25.13
C GLY A 153 9.69 27.03 -25.63
N THR A 154 9.08 26.66 -26.74
CA THR A 154 9.36 25.43 -27.49
C THR A 154 10.39 25.71 -28.57
N LEU A 155 11.38 24.82 -28.73
CA LEU A 155 12.34 24.90 -29.83
C LEU A 155 11.61 24.86 -31.19
N GLY A 156 11.99 25.77 -32.08
CA GLY A 156 11.39 25.96 -33.40
C GLY A 156 10.07 26.76 -33.42
N GLN A 157 9.55 27.20 -32.26
CA GLN A 157 8.35 28.05 -32.15
C GLN A 157 8.61 29.39 -31.45
N ASN A 158 9.79 29.53 -30.84
CA ASN A 158 10.18 30.73 -30.12
C ASN A 158 11.45 31.36 -30.74
N PRO A 159 11.30 32.38 -31.61
CA PRO A 159 12.42 32.96 -32.35
C PRO A 159 13.54 33.51 -31.47
N LEU A 160 13.25 33.93 -30.24
CA LEU A 160 14.28 34.41 -29.30
C LEU A 160 15.14 33.25 -28.79
N ILE A 161 14.53 32.10 -28.48
CA ILE A 161 15.25 30.90 -28.04
C ILE A 161 16.00 30.27 -29.22
N ASP A 162 15.36 30.21 -30.40
CA ASP A 162 15.96 29.66 -31.61
C ASP A 162 17.23 30.44 -32.00
N GLN A 163 17.22 31.77 -31.89
CA GLN A 163 18.43 32.57 -32.13
C GLN A 163 19.55 32.27 -31.12
N LEU A 164 19.22 31.97 -29.86
CA LEU A 164 20.22 31.57 -28.86
C LEU A 164 20.83 30.21 -29.17
N GLU A 165 20.04 29.27 -29.71
CA GLU A 165 20.53 27.99 -30.21
C GLU A 165 21.46 28.20 -31.42
N GLU A 166 21.02 28.98 -32.41
CA GLU A 166 21.82 29.30 -33.60
C GLU A 166 23.15 29.98 -33.28
N ASP A 167 23.15 30.87 -32.27
CA ASP A 167 24.34 31.57 -31.78
C ASP A 167 25.25 30.68 -30.89
N GLY A 168 24.81 29.46 -30.55
CA GLY A 168 25.54 28.53 -29.68
C GLY A 168 25.61 28.98 -28.22
N LYS A 169 24.63 29.76 -27.75
CA LYS A 169 24.58 30.32 -26.38
C LYS A 169 23.85 29.43 -25.37
N ILE A 170 22.98 28.54 -25.85
CA ILE A 170 22.30 27.51 -25.05
C ILE A 170 22.73 26.12 -25.50
N ASP A 171 22.81 25.19 -24.56
CA ASP A 171 23.03 23.76 -24.86
C ASP A 171 21.69 23.03 -24.86
N VAL A 172 21.21 22.69 -26.06
CA VAL A 172 19.97 21.95 -26.29
C VAL A 172 20.23 20.54 -26.83
N SER A 173 21.47 20.06 -26.76
CA SER A 173 21.84 18.73 -27.28
C SER A 173 21.07 17.58 -26.63
N GLY A 174 20.67 17.74 -25.36
CA GLY A 174 19.79 16.83 -24.63
C GLY A 174 18.29 17.01 -24.87
N VAL A 175 17.89 17.96 -25.73
CA VAL A 175 16.49 18.38 -25.95
C VAL A 175 16.06 18.23 -27.40
N THR A 176 16.89 18.64 -28.37
CA THR A 176 16.53 18.65 -29.79
C THR A 176 16.17 17.24 -30.29
N GLY A 177 14.94 17.10 -30.82
CA GLY A 177 14.42 15.84 -31.38
C GLY A 177 14.04 14.77 -30.34
N LYS A 178 14.02 15.12 -29.04
CA LYS A 178 13.63 14.24 -27.94
C LYS A 178 12.16 14.39 -27.58
N TRP A 179 11.60 13.39 -26.89
CA TRP A 179 10.22 13.43 -26.41
C TRP A 179 10.13 14.11 -25.05
N GLU A 180 9.33 15.17 -24.95
CA GLU A 180 8.87 15.79 -23.69
C GLU A 180 9.95 16.18 -22.67
N THR A 181 11.13 16.53 -23.14
CA THR A 181 12.24 16.96 -22.28
C THR A 181 12.45 18.47 -22.37
N PHE A 182 13.26 19.00 -21.46
CA PHE A 182 13.54 20.41 -21.38
C PHE A 182 14.93 20.67 -20.81
N VAL A 183 15.35 21.93 -20.95
CA VAL A 183 16.52 22.46 -20.29
C VAL A 183 16.24 23.83 -19.69
N ILE A 184 16.82 24.07 -18.52
CA ILE A 184 16.81 25.36 -17.83
C ILE A 184 18.26 25.82 -17.66
N GLN A 185 18.59 26.97 -18.23
CA GLN A 185 19.97 27.46 -18.27
C GLN A 185 20.03 28.98 -18.08
N ILE A 186 21.00 29.45 -17.30
CA ILE A 186 21.35 30.87 -17.24
C ILE A 186 22.29 31.20 -18.40
N VAL A 187 21.96 32.24 -19.17
CA VAL A 187 22.74 32.72 -20.31
C VAL A 187 23.16 34.17 -20.05
N ASP A 188 24.46 34.44 -20.07
CA ASP A 188 25.02 35.80 -20.00
C ASP A 188 25.05 36.44 -21.39
N ALA A 189 24.75 37.73 -21.47
CA ALA A 189 24.63 38.51 -22.71
C ALA A 189 23.85 37.77 -23.82
N PRO A 190 22.61 37.30 -23.53
CA PRO A 190 21.82 36.48 -24.46
C PRO A 190 21.52 37.25 -25.77
N MET A 191 21.22 38.55 -25.67
CA MET A 191 20.97 39.42 -26.81
C MET A 191 21.36 40.86 -26.46
N GLU A 192 21.43 41.74 -27.46
CA GLU A 192 21.75 43.15 -27.25
C GLU A 192 20.75 43.79 -26.28
N GLY A 193 21.26 44.49 -25.25
CA GLY A 193 20.43 45.15 -24.24
C GLY A 193 19.99 44.28 -23.05
N VAL A 194 20.27 42.97 -23.06
CA VAL A 194 19.99 42.05 -21.95
C VAL A 194 21.29 41.56 -21.35
N ASP A 195 21.48 41.75 -20.05
CA ASP A 195 22.68 41.32 -19.33
C ASP A 195 22.64 39.81 -19.07
N ARG A 196 21.48 39.27 -18.64
CA ARG A 196 21.29 37.83 -18.36
C ARG A 196 19.88 37.36 -18.69
N ALA A 197 19.75 36.12 -19.14
CA ALA A 197 18.46 35.44 -19.25
C ALA A 197 18.48 34.10 -18.53
N LEU A 198 17.38 33.75 -17.87
CA LEU A 198 17.06 32.37 -17.55
C LEU A 198 16.24 31.81 -18.71
N VAL A 199 16.74 30.80 -19.40
CA VAL A 199 16.07 30.18 -20.55
C VAL A 199 15.46 28.85 -20.11
N ILE A 200 14.17 28.66 -20.38
CA ILE A 200 13.44 27.39 -20.28
C ILE A 200 13.07 26.99 -21.71
N ALA A 201 13.78 25.99 -22.26
CA ALA A 201 13.56 25.51 -23.62
C ALA A 201 13.08 24.06 -23.60
N GLY A 202 11.90 23.81 -24.18
CA GLY A 202 11.30 22.48 -24.32
C GLY A 202 11.51 21.87 -25.71
N SER A 203 11.60 20.55 -25.79
CA SER A 203 11.68 19.80 -27.06
C SER A 203 10.37 19.86 -27.86
N ASP A 204 9.26 19.98 -27.16
CA ASP A 204 7.89 20.10 -27.66
C ASP A 204 7.04 20.89 -26.64
N GLN A 205 5.74 21.07 -26.95
CA GLN A 205 4.79 21.77 -26.07
C GLN A 205 4.84 21.27 -24.62
N ARG A 206 4.87 19.94 -24.42
CA ARG A 206 4.86 19.34 -23.09
C ARG A 206 6.20 19.46 -22.39
N GLY A 207 7.32 19.34 -23.12
CA GLY A 207 8.66 19.63 -22.60
C GLY A 207 8.74 21.05 -22.01
N ALA A 208 8.26 22.05 -22.74
CA ALA A 208 8.25 23.45 -22.26
C ALA A 208 7.35 23.63 -21.03
N ILE A 209 6.18 22.96 -21.01
CA ILE A 209 5.27 22.94 -19.85
C ILE A 209 5.91 22.29 -18.63
N PHE A 210 6.56 21.14 -18.79
CA PHE A 210 7.24 20.44 -17.71
C PHE A 210 8.43 21.25 -17.17
N GLY A 211 9.17 21.96 -18.03
CA GLY A 211 10.22 22.88 -17.58
C GLY A 211 9.69 24.03 -16.74
N ALA A 212 8.56 24.62 -17.12
CA ALA A 212 7.91 25.66 -16.31
C ALA A 212 7.41 25.12 -14.96
N TYR A 213 6.77 23.95 -14.93
CA TYR A 213 6.30 23.34 -13.68
C TYR A 213 7.41 22.76 -12.81
N ASP A 214 8.53 22.33 -13.39
CA ASP A 214 9.74 21.99 -12.63
C ASP A 214 10.24 23.20 -11.85
N LEU A 215 10.32 24.37 -12.49
CA LEU A 215 10.65 25.62 -11.78
C LEU A 215 9.60 25.96 -10.72
N SER A 216 8.29 25.83 -11.00
CA SER A 216 7.22 26.03 -10.01
C SER A 216 7.40 25.13 -8.77
N SER A 217 7.75 23.86 -8.99
CA SER A 217 8.03 22.91 -7.90
C SER A 217 9.26 23.33 -7.10
N GLN A 218 10.35 23.75 -7.77
CA GLN A 218 11.60 24.16 -7.13
C GLN A 218 11.49 25.46 -6.33
N ILE A 219 10.58 26.37 -6.71
CA ILE A 219 10.29 27.58 -5.91
C ILE A 219 9.39 27.30 -4.70
N GLY A 220 8.76 26.13 -4.64
CA GLY A 220 7.97 25.67 -3.49
C GLY A 220 6.45 25.65 -3.69
N VAL A 221 5.97 25.45 -4.92
CA VAL A 221 4.55 25.21 -5.21
C VAL A 221 4.30 23.73 -5.50
N SER A 222 3.49 23.09 -4.65
CA SER A 222 3.09 21.70 -4.81
C SER A 222 2.15 21.49 -6.01
N PRO A 223 2.21 20.32 -6.70
CA PRO A 223 1.16 19.88 -7.61
C PRO A 223 -0.25 19.89 -7.00
N LEU A 224 -0.34 19.73 -5.68
CA LEU A 224 -1.57 19.62 -4.90
C LEU A 224 -2.01 20.94 -4.24
N TYR A 225 -1.39 22.07 -4.59
CA TYR A 225 -1.76 23.38 -3.98
C TYR A 225 -3.26 23.69 -4.07
N TRP A 226 -3.91 23.20 -5.13
CA TRP A 226 -5.36 23.32 -5.30
C TRP A 226 -6.10 22.02 -5.00
N TRP A 227 -5.55 20.83 -5.21
CA TRP A 227 -6.31 19.60 -4.95
C TRP A 227 -6.33 19.18 -3.48
N ASP A 228 -5.37 19.66 -2.67
CA ASP A 228 -5.28 19.35 -1.24
C ASP A 228 -4.91 20.56 -0.41
N ASP A 229 -5.23 21.77 -0.92
CA ASP A 229 -5.05 23.04 -0.20
C ASP A 229 -3.62 23.25 0.32
N VAL A 230 -2.62 22.62 -0.33
CA VAL A 230 -1.23 22.70 0.10
C VAL A 230 -0.73 24.15 -0.01
N PRO A 231 -0.36 24.79 1.11
CA PRO A 231 0.02 26.20 1.09
C PRO A 231 1.36 26.38 0.34
N PRO A 232 1.46 27.37 -0.57
CA PRO A 232 2.73 27.72 -1.20
C PRO A 232 3.79 28.12 -0.15
N GLN A 233 5.01 27.60 -0.28
CA GLN A 233 6.07 27.88 0.69
C GLN A 233 6.59 29.31 0.54
N LYS A 234 6.15 30.25 1.39
CA LYS A 234 6.55 31.66 1.30
C LYS A 234 8.06 31.87 1.37
N LYS A 235 8.63 32.62 0.42
CA LYS A 235 10.04 33.02 0.36
C LYS A 235 10.19 34.51 0.05
N GLN A 236 11.16 35.17 0.68
CA GLN A 236 11.44 36.61 0.46
C GLN A 236 12.25 36.87 -0.82
N ALA A 237 12.98 35.87 -1.30
CA ALA A 237 13.74 35.94 -2.54
C ALA A 237 13.92 34.54 -3.14
N LEU A 238 14.05 34.50 -4.46
CA LEU A 238 14.25 33.31 -5.28
C LEU A 238 15.39 33.59 -6.26
N TYR A 239 16.41 32.73 -6.22
CA TYR A 239 17.58 32.78 -7.08
C TYR A 239 17.81 31.43 -7.74
N VAL A 240 17.93 31.40 -9.07
CA VAL A 240 18.30 30.18 -9.80
C VAL A 240 19.82 30.03 -9.82
N LEU A 241 20.31 28.83 -9.53
CA LEU A 241 21.73 28.49 -9.52
C LEU A 241 22.28 28.34 -10.96
N PRO A 242 23.54 28.73 -11.21
CA PRO A 242 24.17 28.49 -12.51
C PRO A 242 24.31 26.99 -12.80
N GLY A 243 24.22 26.63 -14.08
CA GLY A 243 24.28 25.25 -14.54
C GLY A 243 23.26 24.97 -15.64
N LEU A 244 23.31 23.73 -16.13
CA LEU A 244 22.34 23.14 -17.04
C LEU A 244 21.42 22.24 -16.22
N HIS A 245 20.15 22.63 -16.04
CA HIS A 245 19.19 21.87 -15.26
C HIS A 245 18.19 21.18 -16.17
N THR A 246 18.01 19.88 -15.99
CA THR A 246 17.08 19.04 -16.76
C THR A 246 16.73 17.81 -15.92
N GLN A 247 15.59 17.18 -16.23
CA GLN A 247 15.24 15.86 -15.70
C GLN A 247 15.49 14.72 -16.70
N GLY A 248 16.06 15.02 -17.88
CA GLY A 248 16.24 14.06 -18.97
C GLY A 248 14.94 13.70 -19.69
N GLU A 249 15.04 12.83 -20.68
CA GLU A 249 13.88 12.28 -21.40
C GLU A 249 13.14 11.27 -20.49
N PRO A 250 11.80 11.33 -20.39
CA PRO A 250 11.03 10.38 -19.59
C PRO A 250 11.23 8.95 -20.11
N ALA A 251 11.46 8.02 -19.19
CA ALA A 251 11.64 6.60 -19.50
C ALA A 251 10.38 5.96 -20.09
N VAL A 252 9.20 6.40 -19.64
CA VAL A 252 7.90 5.95 -20.15
C VAL A 252 7.26 7.02 -21.04
N ARG A 253 6.84 6.65 -22.26
CA ARG A 253 6.37 7.63 -23.25
C ARG A 253 5.00 8.23 -22.94
N PHE A 254 3.99 7.41 -22.65
CA PHE A 254 2.67 7.85 -22.21
C PHE A 254 2.49 7.47 -20.73
N ARG A 255 2.24 8.46 -19.87
CA ARG A 255 2.22 8.32 -18.41
C ARG A 255 0.98 9.00 -17.89
N GLY A 256 0.14 8.27 -17.19
CA GLY A 256 -1.19 8.75 -16.91
C GLY A 256 -1.94 8.02 -15.82
N PHE A 257 -3.18 8.45 -15.65
CA PHE A 257 -4.12 7.83 -14.74
C PHE A 257 -5.53 7.81 -15.33
N PHE A 258 -6.35 6.94 -14.76
CA PHE A 258 -7.75 6.74 -15.10
C PHE A 258 -8.61 7.19 -13.91
N ILE A 259 -9.43 8.23 -14.13
CA ILE A 259 -10.52 8.56 -13.21
C ILE A 259 -11.60 7.51 -13.41
N ASN A 260 -11.86 6.66 -12.43
CA ASN A 260 -12.83 5.58 -12.50
C ASN A 260 -13.57 5.45 -11.16
N ASP A 261 -14.56 4.57 -11.09
CA ASP A 261 -15.22 4.22 -9.82
C ASP A 261 -15.81 5.47 -9.11
N GLU A 262 -16.09 6.50 -9.91
CA GLU A 262 -16.13 7.92 -9.51
C GLU A 262 -17.41 8.33 -8.78
N ASN A 263 -18.27 7.35 -8.50
CA ASN A 263 -19.53 7.55 -7.79
C ASN A 263 -19.46 6.80 -6.45
N PRO A 264 -19.91 7.42 -5.34
CA PRO A 264 -20.63 8.69 -5.29
C PRO A 264 -19.76 9.95 -5.21
N ALA A 265 -18.46 9.86 -4.91
CA ALA A 265 -17.63 11.00 -4.48
C ALA A 265 -17.45 12.08 -5.57
N THR A 266 -16.59 11.86 -6.57
CA THR A 266 -16.34 12.84 -7.65
C THR A 266 -17.63 13.20 -8.36
N GLY A 267 -18.51 12.21 -8.59
CA GLY A 267 -19.78 12.39 -9.25
C GLY A 267 -20.71 13.40 -8.58
N ASN A 268 -20.72 13.45 -7.24
CA ASN A 268 -21.50 14.43 -6.48
C ASN A 268 -20.76 15.76 -6.31
N TRP A 269 -19.45 15.71 -6.04
CA TRP A 269 -18.65 16.90 -5.74
C TRP A 269 -18.47 17.80 -6.97
N ALA A 270 -18.09 17.23 -8.12
CA ALA A 270 -17.70 18.01 -9.28
C ALA A 270 -18.82 18.91 -9.80
N ALA A 271 -20.07 18.42 -9.83
CA ALA A 271 -21.22 19.20 -10.28
C ALA A 271 -21.55 20.38 -9.35
N LYS A 272 -21.29 20.25 -8.03
CA LYS A 272 -21.45 21.34 -7.06
C LYS A 272 -20.37 22.40 -7.23
N MET A 273 -19.13 21.99 -7.46
CA MET A 273 -17.96 22.87 -7.54
C MET A 273 -17.84 23.60 -8.89
N PHE A 274 -18.08 22.90 -10.00
CA PHE A 274 -17.84 23.40 -11.36
C PHE A 274 -19.12 23.64 -12.17
N GLY A 275 -20.28 23.40 -11.54
CA GLY A 275 -21.57 23.42 -12.22
C GLY A 275 -21.86 22.13 -13.01
N PRO A 276 -23.08 21.98 -13.52
CA PRO A 276 -23.50 20.75 -14.18
C PRO A 276 -22.80 20.54 -15.53
N GLY A 277 -22.84 19.29 -15.99
CA GLY A 277 -22.54 18.90 -17.36
C GLY A 277 -23.39 19.68 -18.37
N LYS A 278 -22.88 19.81 -19.59
CA LYS A 278 -23.51 20.56 -20.70
C LYS A 278 -24.39 19.67 -21.58
N ALA A 279 -24.26 18.34 -21.47
CA ALA A 279 -25.14 17.38 -22.14
C ALA A 279 -26.61 17.50 -21.67
N PRO A 280 -27.59 17.60 -22.59
CA PRO A 280 -29.01 17.58 -22.23
C PRO A 280 -29.39 16.33 -21.43
N ASN A 281 -30.14 16.50 -20.34
CA ASN A 281 -30.59 15.43 -19.44
C ASN A 281 -29.47 14.67 -18.67
N HIS A 282 -28.22 15.12 -18.74
CA HIS A 282 -27.09 14.53 -18.02
C HIS A 282 -26.36 15.57 -17.15
N PRO A 283 -27.03 16.18 -16.14
CA PRO A 283 -26.44 17.25 -15.33
C PRO A 283 -25.24 16.79 -14.48
N GLY A 284 -25.08 15.49 -14.25
CA GLY A 284 -23.92 14.90 -13.55
C GLY A 284 -22.66 14.76 -14.40
N GLY A 285 -22.69 15.11 -15.70
CA GLY A 285 -21.52 15.04 -16.58
C GLY A 285 -20.37 15.94 -16.13
N LEU A 286 -19.13 15.53 -16.39
CA LEU A 286 -17.92 16.26 -16.00
C LEU A 286 -17.51 17.27 -17.08
N ASN A 287 -17.58 18.56 -16.76
CA ASN A 287 -17.35 19.65 -17.72
C ASN A 287 -15.88 20.11 -17.78
N HIS A 288 -15.56 21.00 -18.74
CA HIS A 288 -14.17 21.38 -18.99
C HIS A 288 -13.49 22.09 -17.81
N LEU A 289 -14.24 22.76 -16.93
CA LEU A 289 -13.69 23.45 -15.77
C LEU A 289 -13.16 22.46 -14.71
N TYR A 290 -13.83 21.31 -14.56
CA TYR A 290 -13.33 20.20 -13.75
C TYR A 290 -12.05 19.63 -14.38
N TRP A 291 -12.08 19.35 -15.69
CA TRP A 291 -10.95 18.78 -16.39
C TRP A 291 -9.73 19.70 -16.45
N GLU A 292 -9.91 21.02 -16.53
CA GLU A 292 -8.81 21.98 -16.38
C GLU A 292 -8.03 21.75 -15.08
N LYS A 293 -8.71 21.46 -13.97
CA LYS A 293 -8.06 21.18 -12.68
C LYS A 293 -7.38 19.82 -12.62
N VAL A 294 -7.96 18.80 -13.23
CA VAL A 294 -7.31 17.49 -13.36
C VAL A 294 -6.06 17.60 -14.24
N PHE A 295 -6.15 18.28 -15.38
CA PHE A 295 -5.05 18.45 -16.33
C PHE A 295 -3.91 19.30 -15.76
N GLU A 296 -4.21 20.35 -15.00
CA GLU A 296 -3.20 21.13 -14.28
C GLU A 296 -2.39 20.24 -13.32
N ALA A 297 -3.07 19.43 -12.50
CA ALA A 297 -2.43 18.53 -11.56
C ALA A 297 -1.61 17.45 -12.27
N ALA A 298 -2.17 16.84 -13.32
CA ALA A 298 -1.51 15.83 -14.14
C ALA A 298 -0.17 16.35 -14.69
N LEU A 299 -0.16 17.54 -15.30
CA LEU A 299 1.06 18.13 -15.86
C LEU A 299 2.07 18.55 -14.79
N ARG A 300 1.61 19.04 -13.62
CA ARG A 300 2.49 19.34 -12.48
C ARG A 300 3.17 18.08 -11.92
N MET A 301 2.51 16.92 -12.02
CA MET A 301 3.08 15.59 -11.72
C MET A 301 3.76 14.94 -12.93
N LYS A 302 3.88 15.64 -14.07
CA LYS A 302 4.51 15.20 -15.32
C LYS A 302 3.81 14.02 -16.03
N ALA A 303 2.52 13.82 -15.76
CA ALA A 303 1.65 13.00 -16.58
C ALA A 303 1.32 13.72 -17.91
N ASN A 304 1.07 12.94 -18.95
CA ASN A 304 0.65 13.41 -20.26
C ASN A 304 -0.56 12.65 -20.82
N TYR A 305 -1.04 11.59 -20.16
CA TYR A 305 -2.08 10.69 -20.66
C TYR A 305 -3.22 10.57 -19.65
N ILE A 306 -4.48 10.60 -20.10
CA ILE A 306 -5.64 10.46 -19.22
C ILE A 306 -6.69 9.56 -19.86
N TRP A 307 -7.22 8.63 -19.06
CA TRP A 307 -8.51 7.99 -19.32
C TRP A 307 -9.59 8.74 -18.53
N PRO A 308 -10.62 9.29 -19.19
CA PRO A 308 -11.66 10.04 -18.50
C PRO A 308 -12.67 9.10 -17.82
N ALA A 309 -13.40 9.65 -16.85
CA ALA A 309 -14.49 8.97 -16.15
C ALA A 309 -15.53 8.36 -17.10
N VAL A 310 -16.04 7.17 -16.75
CA VAL A 310 -16.91 6.36 -17.63
C VAL A 310 -18.24 5.94 -17.02
N TRP A 311 -18.44 5.99 -15.69
CA TRP A 311 -19.66 5.50 -15.04
C TRP A 311 -20.79 6.52 -15.13
N GLY A 312 -21.59 6.41 -16.19
CA GLY A 312 -22.62 7.40 -16.53
C GLY A 312 -22.02 8.71 -17.06
N ARG A 313 -20.73 8.71 -17.43
CA ARG A 313 -19.97 9.86 -17.93
C ARG A 313 -19.53 9.62 -19.37
N ALA A 314 -19.59 10.66 -20.19
CA ALA A 314 -19.21 10.61 -21.59
C ALA A 314 -18.40 11.86 -21.91
N PHE A 315 -17.08 11.81 -21.74
CA PHE A 315 -16.17 12.96 -21.81
C PHE A 315 -16.49 13.93 -22.96
N ALA A 316 -16.65 13.43 -24.18
CA ALA A 316 -16.90 14.26 -25.35
C ALA A 316 -18.29 14.92 -25.37
N GLU A 317 -19.31 14.26 -24.79
CA GLU A 317 -20.68 14.76 -24.79
C GLU A 317 -21.00 15.60 -23.55
N ASP A 318 -20.38 15.27 -22.41
CA ASP A 318 -20.56 15.96 -21.14
C ASP A 318 -20.21 17.45 -21.26
N ASP A 319 -19.21 17.81 -22.07
CA ASP A 319 -18.96 19.18 -22.52
C ASP A 319 -18.17 19.20 -23.85
N PRO A 320 -18.68 19.84 -24.91
CA PRO A 320 -17.96 19.98 -26.18
C PRO A 320 -16.58 20.66 -26.09
N GLU A 321 -16.29 21.42 -25.04
CA GLU A 321 -14.97 22.05 -24.85
C GLU A 321 -13.93 21.10 -24.23
N ASN A 322 -14.29 19.87 -23.85
CA ASN A 322 -13.41 18.96 -23.13
C ASN A 322 -12.15 18.56 -23.93
N HIS A 323 -12.26 18.14 -25.20
CA HIS A 323 -11.07 17.81 -26.00
C HIS A 323 -10.21 19.03 -26.32
N LYS A 324 -10.84 20.16 -26.68
CA LYS A 324 -10.11 21.41 -26.92
C LYS A 324 -9.33 21.85 -25.69
N THR A 325 -9.91 21.64 -24.50
CA THR A 325 -9.23 21.87 -23.22
C THR A 325 -8.05 20.92 -23.03
N ALA A 326 -8.20 19.63 -23.36
CA ALA A 326 -7.10 18.66 -23.33
C ALA A 326 -5.95 19.06 -24.28
N THR A 327 -6.25 19.40 -25.55
CA THR A 327 -5.26 19.88 -26.54
C THR A 327 -4.52 21.11 -26.05
N ARG A 328 -5.25 22.10 -25.51
CA ARG A 328 -4.65 23.31 -24.93
C ARG A 328 -3.69 22.98 -23.78
N TYR A 329 -4.01 22.02 -22.93
CA TYR A 329 -3.12 21.58 -21.85
C TYR A 329 -1.99 20.66 -22.36
N GLY A 330 -2.13 20.09 -23.55
CA GLY A 330 -1.21 19.09 -24.09
C GLY A 330 -1.48 17.69 -23.55
N ILE A 331 -2.67 17.39 -23.04
CA ILE A 331 -3.03 16.06 -22.56
C ILE A 331 -3.41 15.17 -23.74
N VAL A 332 -2.74 14.03 -23.84
CA VAL A 332 -3.09 12.94 -24.75
C VAL A 332 -4.29 12.19 -24.17
N MET A 333 -5.35 12.09 -24.95
CA MET A 333 -6.56 11.41 -24.50
C MET A 333 -6.52 9.92 -24.85
N GLY A 334 -6.94 9.10 -23.90
CA GLY A 334 -7.25 7.69 -24.12
C GLY A 334 -8.66 7.36 -23.68
N THR A 335 -9.02 6.09 -23.86
CA THR A 335 -10.26 5.51 -23.35
C THR A 335 -9.94 4.16 -22.72
N SER A 336 -10.74 3.75 -21.73
CA SER A 336 -10.59 2.43 -21.11
C SER A 336 -10.73 1.32 -22.16
N HIS A 337 -10.24 0.13 -21.81
CA HIS A 337 -10.12 -1.02 -22.73
C HIS A 337 -11.45 -1.51 -23.35
N GLU A 338 -12.59 -1.10 -22.79
CA GLU A 338 -13.93 -1.45 -23.28
C GLU A 338 -14.54 -0.38 -24.21
N ALA A 339 -13.90 0.77 -24.33
CA ALA A 339 -14.40 1.97 -25.02
C ALA A 339 -13.53 2.27 -26.26
N PRO A 340 -13.62 1.47 -27.34
CA PRO A 340 -12.69 1.56 -28.46
C PRO A 340 -12.96 2.80 -29.33
N MET A 341 -11.97 3.14 -30.16
CA MET A 341 -12.13 4.12 -31.26
C MET A 341 -12.49 5.54 -30.80
N MET A 342 -11.95 5.96 -29.65
CA MET A 342 -12.19 7.27 -29.03
C MET A 342 -13.68 7.54 -28.74
N GLN A 343 -14.45 6.48 -28.48
CA GLN A 343 -15.85 6.54 -28.06
C GLN A 343 -15.97 6.00 -26.63
N GLY A 344 -16.33 6.87 -25.69
CA GLY A 344 -16.68 6.42 -24.34
C GLY A 344 -17.91 5.50 -24.35
N ILE A 345 -17.97 4.51 -23.47
CA ILE A 345 -19.06 3.51 -23.48
C ILE A 345 -20.46 4.16 -23.33
N GLU A 346 -20.55 5.25 -22.56
CA GLU A 346 -21.80 6.00 -22.38
C GLU A 346 -22.23 6.79 -23.61
N GLU A 347 -21.33 7.08 -24.56
CA GLU A 347 -21.72 7.65 -25.87
C GLU A 347 -22.51 6.66 -26.73
N TRP A 348 -22.44 5.36 -26.40
CA TRP A 348 -23.37 4.37 -26.94
C TRP A 348 -24.62 4.28 -26.06
N ASN A 349 -24.45 4.02 -24.75
CA ASN A 349 -25.54 3.71 -23.84
C ASN A 349 -26.61 4.81 -23.77
N ARG A 350 -26.22 6.09 -23.80
CA ARG A 350 -27.15 7.24 -23.74
C ARG A 350 -28.07 7.34 -24.97
N HIS A 351 -27.69 6.75 -26.09
CA HIS A 351 -28.41 6.89 -27.36
C HIS A 351 -29.16 5.63 -27.79
N VAL A 352 -28.95 4.49 -27.13
CA VAL A 352 -29.73 3.28 -27.36
C VAL A 352 -31.15 3.46 -26.82
N ILE A 353 -32.14 3.18 -27.66
CA ILE A 353 -33.55 3.15 -27.25
C ILE A 353 -33.87 1.70 -26.85
N PRO A 354 -34.19 1.42 -25.57
CA PRO A 354 -34.45 0.07 -25.09
C PRO A 354 -35.72 -0.52 -25.71
N GLU A 355 -35.83 -1.84 -25.73
CA GLU A 355 -37.05 -2.49 -26.19
C GLU A 355 -38.26 -2.17 -25.29
N VAL A 356 -39.44 -2.06 -25.89
CA VAL A 356 -40.71 -1.96 -25.14
C VAL A 356 -41.30 -3.35 -25.04
N ARG A 357 -41.65 -3.77 -23.81
CA ARG A 357 -42.29 -5.06 -23.54
C ARG A 357 -43.74 -4.87 -23.11
N ASP A 358 -44.62 -5.78 -23.55
CA ASP A 358 -46.00 -5.84 -23.05
C ASP A 358 -46.06 -6.43 -21.63
N ALA A 359 -47.26 -6.45 -21.04
CA ALA A 359 -47.49 -7.01 -19.70
C ALA A 359 -47.19 -8.53 -19.61
N ALA A 360 -47.06 -9.23 -20.73
CA ALA A 360 -46.66 -10.63 -20.80
C ALA A 360 -45.14 -10.80 -21.04
N GLY A 361 -44.37 -9.72 -21.09
CA GLY A 361 -42.92 -9.72 -21.31
C GLY A 361 -42.50 -9.81 -22.78
N ASN A 362 -43.44 -9.80 -23.72
CA ASN A 362 -43.13 -9.87 -25.15
C ASN A 362 -42.65 -8.52 -25.67
N ILE A 363 -41.62 -8.52 -26.49
CA ILE A 363 -41.13 -7.32 -27.16
C ILE A 363 -42.17 -6.84 -28.18
N VAL A 364 -42.73 -5.65 -27.97
CA VAL A 364 -43.68 -4.98 -28.88
C VAL A 364 -43.04 -3.83 -29.67
N THR A 365 -41.92 -3.31 -29.20
CA THR A 365 -41.05 -2.40 -29.96
C THR A 365 -39.62 -2.87 -29.74
N PRO A 366 -38.89 -3.26 -30.81
CA PRO A 366 -37.53 -3.72 -30.66
C PRO A 366 -36.62 -2.58 -30.20
N LYS A 367 -35.48 -2.97 -29.62
CA LYS A 367 -34.38 -2.06 -29.34
C LYS A 367 -33.84 -1.47 -30.64
N THR A 368 -33.36 -0.22 -30.60
CA THR A 368 -32.80 0.49 -31.76
C THR A 368 -31.65 1.41 -31.35
N ASP A 369 -30.73 1.71 -32.26
CA ASP A 369 -29.67 2.72 -32.11
C ASP A 369 -29.81 3.86 -33.14
N PRO A 370 -29.14 5.02 -32.93
CA PRO A 370 -29.17 6.14 -33.87
C PRO A 370 -28.50 5.86 -35.23
N TYR A 371 -27.85 4.71 -35.40
CA TYR A 371 -27.13 4.35 -36.63
C TYR A 371 -27.93 3.38 -37.54
N GLY A 372 -29.17 3.08 -37.14
CA GLY A 372 -30.12 2.26 -37.88
C GLY A 372 -30.00 0.76 -37.62
N GLY A 373 -29.36 0.36 -36.51
CA GLY A 373 -29.14 -1.01 -36.10
C GLY A 373 -30.08 -1.52 -35.00
N THR A 374 -29.70 -2.63 -34.38
CA THR A 374 -30.50 -3.32 -33.35
C THR A 374 -30.37 -2.72 -31.95
N GLY A 375 -29.48 -1.75 -31.75
CA GLY A 375 -29.12 -1.24 -30.42
C GLY A 375 -28.26 -2.18 -29.58
N ASP A 376 -27.89 -3.35 -30.09
CA ASP A 376 -27.04 -4.28 -29.36
C ASP A 376 -25.56 -3.93 -29.53
N TRP A 377 -24.84 -3.90 -28.42
CA TRP A 377 -23.38 -3.82 -28.39
C TRP A 377 -22.77 -5.20 -28.66
N ARG A 378 -23.00 -5.72 -29.86
CA ARG A 378 -22.54 -7.04 -30.32
C ARG A 378 -22.14 -6.98 -31.79
N PHE A 379 -20.86 -7.13 -32.08
CA PHE A 379 -20.37 -7.02 -33.47
C PHE A 379 -20.99 -8.05 -34.41
N SER A 380 -21.15 -9.30 -33.97
CA SER A 380 -21.78 -10.36 -34.79
C SER A 380 -23.26 -10.10 -35.15
N VAL A 381 -23.92 -9.15 -34.49
CA VAL A 381 -25.35 -8.81 -34.71
C VAL A 381 -25.52 -7.41 -35.32
N ASN A 382 -24.69 -6.45 -34.89
CA ASN A 382 -24.91 -5.03 -35.13
C ASN A 382 -23.67 -4.32 -35.72
N ALA A 383 -22.82 -5.05 -36.45
CA ALA A 383 -21.54 -4.57 -36.98
C ALA A 383 -21.62 -3.21 -37.69
N GLU A 384 -22.59 -3.01 -38.59
CA GLU A 384 -22.67 -1.77 -39.39
C GLU A 384 -23.01 -0.53 -38.55
N ALA A 385 -23.82 -0.67 -37.50
CA ALA A 385 -24.09 0.41 -36.56
C ALA A 385 -22.87 0.72 -35.69
N LEU A 386 -22.17 -0.31 -35.21
CA LEU A 386 -20.94 -0.16 -34.42
C LEU A 386 -19.81 0.47 -35.23
N LYS A 387 -19.63 0.08 -36.50
CA LYS A 387 -18.67 0.73 -37.40
C LYS A 387 -18.97 2.21 -37.56
N LYS A 388 -20.23 2.60 -37.79
CA LYS A 388 -20.62 4.03 -37.88
C LYS A 388 -20.36 4.78 -36.57
N HIS A 389 -20.64 4.15 -35.44
CA HIS A 389 -20.36 4.72 -34.12
C HIS A 389 -18.85 4.95 -33.92
N TRP A 390 -18.02 3.98 -34.25
CA TRP A 390 -16.56 4.11 -34.19
C TRP A 390 -16.02 5.15 -35.19
N THR A 391 -16.56 5.19 -36.41
CA THR A 391 -16.25 6.23 -37.40
C THR A 391 -16.54 7.63 -36.84
N LYS A 392 -17.64 7.83 -36.09
CA LYS A 392 -17.95 9.11 -35.43
C LYS A 392 -16.83 9.54 -34.46
N GLY A 393 -16.26 8.61 -33.69
CA GLY A 393 -15.17 8.91 -32.74
C GLY A 393 -13.89 9.34 -33.42
N ILE A 394 -13.46 8.61 -34.46
CA ILE A 394 -12.27 8.97 -35.22
C ILE A 394 -12.49 10.25 -36.04
N GLN A 395 -13.69 10.44 -36.60
CA GLN A 395 -14.02 11.68 -37.30
C GLN A 395 -13.94 12.87 -36.36
N ARG A 396 -14.45 12.73 -35.13
CA ARG A 396 -14.31 13.76 -34.09
C ARG A 396 -12.84 14.06 -33.77
N MET A 397 -12.00 13.03 -33.64
CA MET A 397 -10.56 13.20 -33.43
C MET A 397 -9.89 14.02 -34.54
N VAL A 398 -10.29 13.81 -35.79
CA VAL A 398 -9.79 14.59 -36.94
C VAL A 398 -10.37 16.00 -36.96
N ASP A 399 -11.67 16.15 -36.73
CA ASP A 399 -12.38 17.43 -36.81
C ASP A 399 -11.97 18.40 -35.70
N GLU A 400 -11.73 17.88 -34.50
CA GLU A 400 -11.32 18.65 -33.31
C GLU A 400 -9.79 18.73 -33.14
N ASP A 401 -9.02 18.00 -33.97
CA ASP A 401 -7.54 17.96 -33.98
C ASP A 401 -6.93 17.77 -32.58
N PHE A 402 -7.40 16.75 -31.85
CA PHE A 402 -6.83 16.38 -30.55
C PHE A 402 -5.93 15.14 -30.63
N GLU A 403 -4.92 15.10 -29.76
CA GLU A 403 -3.98 13.98 -29.66
C GLU A 403 -4.62 12.82 -28.88
N GLY A 404 -4.66 11.63 -29.49
CA GLY A 404 -5.26 10.45 -28.87
C GLY A 404 -4.45 9.18 -29.10
N VAL A 405 -4.49 8.27 -28.11
CA VAL A 405 -4.07 6.87 -28.27
C VAL A 405 -5.32 6.03 -28.44
N VAL A 406 -5.51 5.49 -29.65
CA VAL A 406 -6.76 4.84 -30.04
C VAL A 406 -6.83 3.42 -29.48
N THR A 407 -7.79 3.19 -28.58
CA THR A 407 -8.11 1.85 -28.08
C THR A 407 -8.75 0.99 -29.18
N LEU A 408 -8.18 -0.19 -29.41
CA LEU A 408 -8.67 -1.22 -30.33
C LEU A 408 -9.33 -2.37 -29.58
N GLY A 409 -10.02 -3.24 -30.33
CA GLY A 409 -10.77 -4.36 -29.80
C GLY A 409 -12.16 -3.94 -29.33
N MET A 410 -12.86 -4.85 -28.65
CA MET A 410 -14.20 -4.62 -28.13
C MET A 410 -14.46 -5.60 -26.99
N ARG A 411 -15.05 -5.13 -25.89
CA ARG A 411 -15.63 -5.99 -24.84
C ARG A 411 -17.14 -5.72 -24.75
N GLY A 412 -17.88 -6.54 -24.03
CA GLY A 412 -19.32 -6.33 -23.83
C GLY A 412 -19.60 -5.05 -23.03
N PRO A 413 -20.85 -4.55 -23.02
CA PRO A 413 -21.16 -3.30 -22.34
C PRO A 413 -21.05 -3.45 -20.81
N GLY A 414 -20.35 -2.52 -20.14
CA GLY A 414 -20.21 -2.51 -18.67
C GLY A 414 -19.25 -3.56 -18.13
N ASP A 415 -18.07 -3.67 -18.74
CA ASP A 415 -16.94 -4.52 -18.35
C ASP A 415 -17.16 -6.04 -18.45
N VAL A 416 -18.15 -6.48 -19.23
CA VAL A 416 -18.50 -7.91 -19.40
C VAL A 416 -17.81 -8.56 -20.61
N SER A 417 -17.53 -9.87 -20.51
CA SER A 417 -16.89 -10.62 -21.60
C SER A 417 -17.77 -10.75 -22.86
N LEU A 418 -17.14 -10.91 -24.02
CA LEU A 418 -17.83 -11.33 -25.25
C LEU A 418 -18.26 -12.81 -25.17
N ALA A 419 -19.28 -13.21 -25.93
CA ALA A 419 -19.75 -14.60 -25.94
C ALA A 419 -18.67 -15.57 -26.50
N PRO A 420 -18.40 -16.72 -25.86
CA PRO A 420 -17.28 -17.62 -26.20
C PRO A 420 -17.31 -18.18 -27.63
N GLU A 421 -18.51 -18.41 -28.18
CA GLU A 421 -18.71 -19.05 -29.48
C GLU A 421 -18.21 -18.25 -30.70
N ASP A 422 -17.89 -16.96 -30.52
CA ASP A 422 -17.41 -16.06 -31.59
C ASP A 422 -15.98 -15.50 -31.35
N GLY A 423 -15.39 -15.67 -30.17
CA GLY A 423 -14.35 -14.77 -29.62
C GLY A 423 -13.15 -14.41 -30.50
N ILE A 424 -12.34 -15.39 -30.93
CA ILE A 424 -11.04 -15.13 -31.61
C ILE A 424 -11.23 -14.61 -33.05
N PRO A 425 -11.95 -15.31 -33.97
CA PRO A 425 -12.12 -14.82 -35.34
C PRO A 425 -12.88 -13.49 -35.40
N LEU A 426 -13.85 -13.28 -34.49
CA LEU A 426 -14.57 -12.02 -34.40
C LEU A 426 -13.66 -10.88 -33.96
N MET A 427 -12.75 -11.11 -33.01
CA MET A 427 -11.81 -10.09 -32.56
C MET A 427 -10.85 -9.66 -33.67
N GLU A 428 -10.35 -10.61 -34.48
CA GLU A 428 -9.54 -10.30 -35.67
C GLU A 428 -10.32 -9.43 -36.67
N GLU A 429 -11.60 -9.74 -36.92
CA GLU A 429 -12.48 -8.94 -37.80
C GLU A 429 -12.76 -7.54 -37.24
N ILE A 430 -12.99 -7.43 -35.93
CA ILE A 430 -13.20 -6.16 -35.23
C ILE A 430 -11.97 -5.26 -35.40
N ILE A 431 -10.78 -5.78 -35.08
CA ILE A 431 -9.53 -5.02 -35.14
C ILE A 431 -9.23 -4.61 -36.59
N ALA A 432 -9.43 -5.51 -37.55
CA ALA A 432 -9.27 -5.18 -38.98
C ALA A 432 -10.25 -4.07 -39.43
N SER A 433 -11.51 -4.14 -39.01
CA SER A 433 -12.52 -3.11 -39.31
C SER A 433 -12.16 -1.75 -38.70
N GLN A 434 -11.69 -1.75 -37.46
CA GLN A 434 -11.26 -0.54 -36.74
C GLN A 434 -10.05 0.12 -37.43
N ARG A 435 -9.06 -0.67 -37.85
CA ARG A 435 -7.89 -0.16 -38.58
C ARG A 435 -8.28 0.41 -39.94
N GLN A 436 -9.20 -0.23 -40.67
CA GLN A 436 -9.70 0.34 -41.92
C GLN A 436 -10.38 1.71 -41.70
N ILE A 437 -11.19 1.84 -40.63
CA ILE A 437 -11.79 3.12 -40.27
C ILE A 437 -10.72 4.18 -39.99
N LEU A 438 -9.63 3.83 -39.31
CA LEU A 438 -8.53 4.77 -39.06
C LEU A 438 -7.92 5.28 -40.36
N GLU A 439 -7.59 4.39 -41.31
CA GLU A 439 -7.05 4.78 -42.61
C GLU A 439 -8.02 5.65 -43.40
N ASP A 440 -9.28 5.22 -43.49
CA ASP A 440 -10.31 5.87 -44.31
C ASP A 440 -10.63 7.28 -43.81
N VAL A 441 -10.72 7.47 -42.49
CA VAL A 441 -11.13 8.74 -41.88
C VAL A 441 -9.95 9.70 -41.76
N THR A 442 -8.78 9.21 -41.33
CA THR A 442 -7.63 10.09 -41.10
C THR A 442 -6.84 10.38 -42.37
N GLY A 443 -6.91 9.49 -43.38
CA GLY A 443 -6.09 9.55 -44.59
C GLY A 443 -4.59 9.34 -44.32
N LYS A 444 -4.22 8.90 -43.12
CA LYS A 444 -2.83 8.64 -42.70
C LYS A 444 -2.52 7.15 -42.79
N ASP A 445 -1.23 6.83 -42.84
CA ASP A 445 -0.76 5.46 -42.64
C ASP A 445 -1.12 5.02 -41.21
N VAL A 446 -1.89 3.94 -41.09
CA VAL A 446 -2.36 3.42 -39.80
C VAL A 446 -1.20 3.13 -38.84
N THR A 447 -0.03 2.74 -39.34
CA THR A 447 1.15 2.44 -38.51
C THR A 447 1.74 3.69 -37.82
N THR A 448 1.34 4.89 -38.26
CA THR A 448 1.76 6.17 -37.66
C THR A 448 0.78 6.70 -36.62
N ILE A 449 -0.39 6.05 -36.48
CA ILE A 449 -1.44 6.43 -35.53
C ILE A 449 -1.24 5.63 -34.25
N PRO A 450 -1.03 6.27 -33.07
CA PRO A 450 -0.91 5.56 -31.81
C PRO A 450 -2.16 4.72 -31.53
N GLN A 451 -1.97 3.41 -31.41
CA GLN A 451 -3.02 2.43 -31.17
C GLN A 451 -2.63 1.56 -29.99
N VAL A 452 -3.64 1.13 -29.23
CA VAL A 452 -3.44 0.26 -28.08
C VAL A 452 -4.44 -0.87 -28.05
N TRP A 453 -3.99 -2.05 -27.63
CA TRP A 453 -4.87 -3.14 -27.25
C TRP A 453 -4.52 -3.63 -25.84
N THR A 454 -5.47 -3.47 -24.92
CA THR A 454 -5.29 -3.82 -23.51
C THR A 454 -5.79 -5.24 -23.25
N LEU A 455 -4.89 -6.09 -22.76
CA LEU A 455 -5.13 -7.49 -22.47
C LEU A 455 -5.76 -7.67 -21.09
N TYR A 456 -7.01 -7.19 -20.96
CA TYR A 456 -7.73 -7.19 -19.70
C TYR A 456 -8.65 -8.41 -19.55
N LYS A 457 -8.66 -9.02 -18.36
CA LYS A 457 -9.48 -10.21 -18.02
C LYS A 457 -9.41 -11.32 -19.08
N GLU A 458 -10.50 -11.68 -19.73
CA GLU A 458 -10.55 -12.79 -20.70
C GLU A 458 -9.73 -12.55 -21.97
N ILE A 459 -9.43 -11.30 -22.32
CA ILE A 459 -8.65 -10.96 -23.52
C ILE A 459 -7.23 -11.48 -23.40
N GLN A 460 -6.69 -11.56 -22.19
CA GLN A 460 -5.41 -12.21 -21.93
C GLN A 460 -5.44 -13.70 -22.29
N GLY A 461 -6.54 -14.40 -22.01
CA GLY A 461 -6.73 -15.80 -22.41
C GLY A 461 -6.72 -15.97 -23.94
N TYR A 462 -7.28 -15.02 -24.68
CA TYR A 462 -7.21 -15.04 -26.16
C TYR A 462 -5.76 -14.88 -26.64
N TRP A 463 -4.99 -13.97 -26.01
CA TRP A 463 -3.56 -13.83 -26.29
C TRP A 463 -2.79 -15.12 -26.01
N ASP A 464 -3.03 -15.76 -24.88
CA ASP A 464 -2.40 -17.04 -24.53
C ASP A 464 -2.80 -18.16 -25.53
N ALA A 465 -4.02 -18.09 -26.10
CA ALA A 465 -4.50 -18.99 -27.16
C ALA A 465 -3.93 -18.68 -28.57
N GLY A 466 -3.17 -17.60 -28.74
CA GLY A 466 -2.40 -17.31 -29.96
C GLY A 466 -2.90 -16.15 -30.82
N ILE A 467 -3.97 -15.43 -30.43
CA ILE A 467 -4.38 -14.21 -31.17
C ILE A 467 -3.29 -13.13 -31.02
N ARG A 468 -3.03 -12.37 -32.08
CA ARG A 468 -2.03 -11.29 -32.08
C ARG A 468 -2.58 -10.05 -32.79
N VAL A 469 -2.00 -8.90 -32.48
CA VAL A 469 -2.20 -7.63 -33.20
C VAL A 469 -0.99 -7.30 -34.08
N PRO A 470 -1.15 -6.42 -35.09
CA PRO A 470 -0.03 -5.86 -35.85
C PRO A 470 1.04 -5.26 -34.93
N ASP A 471 2.30 -5.29 -35.39
CA ASP A 471 3.46 -4.98 -34.55
C ASP A 471 3.52 -3.52 -34.07
N ASP A 472 2.90 -2.60 -34.82
CA ASP A 472 2.77 -1.17 -34.50
C ASP A 472 1.81 -0.87 -33.33
N VAL A 473 0.96 -1.82 -32.96
CA VAL A 473 -0.02 -1.65 -31.86
C VAL A 473 0.67 -1.87 -30.52
N THR A 474 0.53 -0.90 -29.60
CA THR A 474 0.97 -1.07 -28.21
C THR A 474 0.12 -2.13 -27.53
N VAL A 475 0.77 -3.14 -26.93
CA VAL A 475 0.08 -4.15 -26.13
C VAL A 475 0.17 -3.77 -24.65
N VAL A 476 -0.96 -3.50 -24.01
CA VAL A 476 -1.01 -3.15 -22.58
C VAL A 476 -1.32 -4.38 -21.75
N TRP A 477 -0.42 -4.70 -20.82
CA TRP A 477 -0.61 -5.71 -19.80
C TRP A 477 -1.34 -5.12 -18.59
N ALA A 478 -2.41 -5.76 -18.16
CA ALA A 478 -3.08 -5.38 -16.93
C ALA A 478 -2.48 -6.12 -15.72
N ASP A 479 -2.51 -5.46 -14.57
CA ASP A 479 -2.45 -6.15 -13.29
C ASP A 479 -3.72 -6.99 -13.06
N ASP A 480 -3.82 -7.62 -11.90
CA ASP A 480 -4.98 -8.39 -11.48
C ASP A 480 -6.06 -7.55 -10.80
N ASN A 481 -6.06 -6.23 -11.00
CA ASN A 481 -6.90 -5.25 -10.30
C ASN A 481 -6.55 -5.03 -8.83
N TRP A 482 -5.46 -5.61 -8.33
CA TRP A 482 -5.00 -5.46 -6.95
C TRP A 482 -3.50 -5.16 -6.89
N GLY A 483 -2.93 -4.65 -7.98
CA GLY A 483 -1.53 -4.28 -8.05
C GLY A 483 -0.57 -5.45 -8.24
N ASN A 484 -0.99 -6.58 -8.82
CA ASN A 484 -0.06 -7.66 -9.19
C ASN A 484 -0.13 -7.96 -10.70
N MET A 485 0.97 -7.75 -11.43
CA MET A 485 1.06 -7.97 -12.87
C MET A 485 0.71 -9.40 -13.25
N LYS A 486 -0.31 -9.59 -14.09
CA LYS A 486 -0.77 -10.93 -14.51
C LYS A 486 0.18 -11.60 -15.48
N ARG A 487 0.70 -10.81 -16.42
CA ARG A 487 1.57 -11.22 -17.54
C ARG A 487 2.52 -10.09 -17.89
N LEU A 488 3.68 -10.48 -18.42
CA LEU A 488 4.69 -9.60 -18.98
C LEU A 488 5.28 -10.24 -20.24
N PRO A 489 5.90 -9.46 -21.15
CA PRO A 489 6.59 -10.03 -22.31
C PRO A 489 7.75 -10.94 -21.88
N ARG A 490 8.34 -11.70 -22.82
CA ARG A 490 9.57 -12.42 -22.50
C ARG A 490 10.75 -11.44 -22.33
N PRO A 491 11.75 -11.73 -21.48
CA PRO A 491 12.95 -10.90 -21.39
C PRO A 491 13.57 -10.69 -22.78
N GLY A 492 13.77 -9.42 -23.17
CA GLY A 492 14.33 -9.03 -24.46
C GLY A 492 13.36 -9.10 -25.65
N GLU A 493 12.10 -9.50 -25.47
CA GLU A 493 11.08 -9.41 -26.52
C GLU A 493 10.72 -7.95 -26.78
N GLN A 494 10.68 -7.57 -28.06
CA GLN A 494 10.34 -6.21 -28.49
C GLN A 494 9.34 -6.25 -29.64
N ARG A 495 8.57 -5.17 -29.75
CA ARG A 495 7.69 -4.86 -30.89
C ARG A 495 7.73 -3.36 -31.17
N GLU A 496 7.46 -2.95 -32.41
CA GLU A 496 7.47 -1.54 -32.83
C GLU A 496 6.56 -0.67 -31.96
N GLY A 497 5.35 -1.15 -31.69
CA GLY A 497 4.36 -0.50 -30.83
C GLY A 497 4.71 -0.52 -29.34
N GLY A 498 5.71 -1.28 -28.92
CA GLY A 498 6.09 -1.45 -27.52
C GLY A 498 5.03 -2.12 -26.64
N TYR A 499 5.29 -2.13 -25.33
CA TYR A 499 4.37 -2.65 -24.32
C TYR A 499 3.97 -1.58 -23.32
N GLY A 500 2.75 -1.68 -22.80
CA GLY A 500 2.26 -0.83 -21.72
C GLY A 500 1.73 -1.60 -20.52
N LEU A 501 1.31 -0.86 -19.51
CA LEU A 501 0.85 -1.32 -18.20
C LEU A 501 -0.45 -0.58 -17.82
N TYR A 502 -1.44 -1.36 -17.36
CA TYR A 502 -2.63 -0.87 -16.68
C TYR A 502 -2.64 -1.41 -15.24
N TYR A 503 -2.60 -0.52 -14.25
CA TYR A 503 -2.46 -0.83 -12.82
C TYR A 503 -3.63 -0.27 -12.00
N HIS A 504 -3.83 -0.72 -10.76
CA HIS A 504 -4.93 -0.25 -9.91
C HIS A 504 -4.47 0.22 -8.52
N PHE A 505 -4.95 1.41 -8.13
CA PHE A 505 -4.98 1.92 -6.76
C PHE A 505 -6.39 1.95 -6.15
N ASP A 506 -7.42 1.84 -7.01
CA ASP A 506 -8.84 1.70 -6.66
C ASP A 506 -9.47 0.58 -7.53
N TYR A 507 -10.51 -0.10 -7.03
CA TYR A 507 -11.19 -1.14 -7.81
C TYR A 507 -12.62 -1.46 -7.34
N VAL A 508 -13.49 -1.68 -8.33
CA VAL A 508 -14.81 -2.32 -8.19
C VAL A 508 -14.79 -3.74 -8.77
N GLY A 509 -14.91 -4.77 -7.93
CA GLY A 509 -15.08 -6.15 -8.37
C GLY A 509 -14.72 -7.24 -7.36
N GLY A 510 -14.24 -8.38 -7.89
CA GLY A 510 -13.95 -9.61 -7.15
C GLY A 510 -12.91 -9.43 -6.05
N GLY A 511 -12.95 -10.30 -5.05
CA GLY A 511 -12.20 -10.14 -3.80
C GLY A 511 -12.87 -9.18 -2.82
N ARG A 512 -13.37 -8.03 -3.28
CA ARG A 512 -14.20 -6.99 -2.61
C ARG A 512 -13.69 -5.61 -3.05
N ASN A 513 -14.59 -4.67 -3.32
CA ASN A 513 -14.19 -3.33 -3.71
C ASN A 513 -13.32 -2.67 -2.64
N TYR A 514 -12.39 -1.82 -3.06
CA TYR A 514 -11.66 -0.91 -2.19
C TYR A 514 -11.66 0.47 -2.81
N LYS A 515 -12.35 1.42 -2.16
CA LYS A 515 -12.73 2.70 -2.78
C LYS A 515 -12.61 3.94 -1.88
N TRP A 516 -12.28 3.74 -0.61
CA TRP A 516 -12.49 4.79 0.40
C TRP A 516 -11.26 5.66 0.67
N VAL A 517 -10.14 5.05 1.03
CA VAL A 517 -8.87 5.72 1.37
C VAL A 517 -7.72 4.96 0.71
N ASP A 518 -6.54 5.58 0.61
CA ASP A 518 -5.33 4.94 0.08
C ASP A 518 -5.11 3.55 0.71
N THR A 519 -4.81 2.55 -0.10
CA THR A 519 -4.44 1.20 0.38
C THR A 519 -3.09 0.71 -0.15
N ASN A 520 -2.29 1.61 -0.70
CA ASN A 520 -1.14 1.30 -1.53
C ASN A 520 0.18 1.43 -0.76
N LEU A 521 0.99 0.38 -0.84
CA LEU A 521 2.31 0.34 -0.22
C LEU A 521 3.41 0.58 -1.26
N LEU A 522 4.23 1.62 -1.09
CA LEU A 522 5.26 1.99 -2.07
C LEU A 522 6.25 0.86 -2.41
N PRO A 523 6.77 0.06 -1.45
CA PRO A 523 7.54 -1.15 -1.77
C PRO A 523 6.84 -2.13 -2.73
N ASN A 524 5.53 -2.31 -2.62
CA ASN A 524 4.76 -3.15 -3.54
C ASN A 524 4.68 -2.52 -4.93
N ILE A 525 4.36 -1.22 -5.00
CA ILE A 525 4.28 -0.48 -6.26
C ILE A 525 5.65 -0.50 -6.96
N TRP A 526 6.72 -0.13 -6.25
CA TRP A 526 8.09 -0.14 -6.78
C TRP A 526 8.45 -1.49 -7.36
N GLU A 527 8.18 -2.58 -6.64
CA GLU A 527 8.57 -3.92 -7.10
C GLU A 527 7.85 -4.31 -8.39
N GLN A 528 6.56 -3.99 -8.53
CA GLN A 528 5.79 -4.30 -9.73
C GLN A 528 6.13 -3.38 -10.92
N LEU A 529 6.35 -2.09 -10.68
CA LEU A 529 6.80 -1.16 -11.72
C LEU A 529 8.23 -1.46 -12.18
N HIS A 530 9.11 -1.82 -11.26
CA HIS A 530 10.47 -2.26 -11.58
C HIS A 530 10.44 -3.56 -12.40
N LEU A 531 9.63 -4.54 -11.98
CA LEU A 531 9.41 -5.77 -12.73
C LEU A 531 8.91 -5.47 -14.16
N ALA A 532 7.88 -4.64 -14.32
CA ALA A 532 7.37 -4.30 -15.66
C ALA A 532 8.42 -3.60 -16.53
N TYR A 533 9.13 -2.62 -15.97
CA TYR A 533 10.15 -1.84 -16.67
C TYR A 533 11.33 -2.69 -17.16
N GLU A 534 11.88 -3.56 -16.30
CA GLU A 534 13.00 -4.45 -16.66
C GLU A 534 12.61 -5.48 -17.74
N TYR A 535 11.32 -5.74 -17.90
CA TYR A 535 10.76 -6.56 -18.97
C TYR A 535 10.42 -5.75 -20.24
N GLY A 536 10.81 -4.48 -20.34
CA GLY A 536 10.62 -3.65 -21.54
C GLY A 536 9.21 -3.07 -21.69
N VAL A 537 8.47 -2.96 -20.58
CA VAL A 537 7.17 -2.27 -20.56
C VAL A 537 7.40 -0.79 -20.30
N ASP A 538 7.61 0.00 -21.36
CA ASP A 538 7.99 1.41 -21.29
C ASP A 538 7.16 2.34 -22.21
N ARG A 539 6.19 1.81 -22.96
CA ARG A 539 5.46 2.61 -23.94
C ARG A 539 4.33 3.43 -23.32
N LEU A 540 3.49 2.80 -22.51
CA LEU A 540 2.28 3.43 -21.96
C LEU A 540 1.99 2.88 -20.58
N TRP A 541 2.01 3.72 -19.55
CA TRP A 541 1.61 3.37 -18.19
C TRP A 541 0.40 4.21 -17.77
N VAL A 542 -0.65 3.53 -17.33
CA VAL A 542 -1.87 4.13 -16.80
C VAL A 542 -2.30 3.40 -15.53
N VAL A 543 -2.72 4.14 -14.51
CA VAL A 543 -3.19 3.59 -13.24
C VAL A 543 -4.60 4.07 -12.93
N ASN A 544 -5.49 3.17 -12.49
CA ASN A 544 -6.80 3.53 -11.93
C ASN A 544 -6.58 4.19 -10.57
N VAL A 545 -7.03 5.44 -10.42
CA VAL A 545 -6.90 6.25 -9.19
C VAL A 545 -8.25 6.55 -8.55
N GLY A 546 -9.31 5.82 -8.94
CA GLY A 546 -10.67 6.05 -8.46
C GLY A 546 -11.09 7.51 -8.70
N ASP A 547 -11.40 8.18 -7.59
CA ASP A 547 -11.81 9.58 -7.50
C ASP A 547 -10.67 10.62 -7.60
N PHE A 548 -9.43 10.19 -7.93
CA PHE A 548 -8.18 10.96 -7.85
C PHE A 548 -7.73 11.32 -6.43
N LYS A 549 -8.60 11.95 -5.63
CA LYS A 549 -8.29 12.20 -4.21
C LYS A 549 -8.27 10.89 -3.43
N ASN A 550 -7.50 10.89 -2.35
CA ASN A 550 -7.10 9.73 -1.55
C ASN A 550 -5.99 8.87 -2.16
N GLU A 551 -5.50 9.17 -3.38
CA GLU A 551 -4.43 8.40 -4.03
C GLU A 551 -3.26 9.30 -4.49
N GLU A 552 -3.12 10.48 -3.88
CA GLU A 552 -2.19 11.52 -4.34
C GLU A 552 -0.71 11.10 -4.19
N LEU A 553 -0.37 10.50 -3.06
CA LEU A 553 0.98 10.00 -2.76
C LEU A 553 1.39 8.86 -3.71
N PRO A 554 0.64 7.74 -3.81
CA PRO A 554 1.01 6.65 -4.71
C PRO A 554 0.97 7.08 -6.19
N LEU A 555 0.05 7.96 -6.59
CA LEU A 555 0.01 8.51 -7.96
C LEU A 555 1.27 9.30 -8.29
N GLN A 556 1.69 10.21 -7.42
CA GLN A 556 2.90 10.99 -7.68
C GLN A 556 4.15 10.09 -7.73
N PHE A 557 4.22 9.05 -6.89
CA PHE A 557 5.31 8.08 -6.97
C PHE A 557 5.31 7.31 -8.29
N PHE A 558 4.14 6.82 -8.73
CA PHE A 558 3.97 6.12 -10.00
C PHE A 558 4.49 6.96 -11.18
N LEU A 559 4.13 8.24 -11.23
CA LEU A 559 4.54 9.16 -12.29
C LEU A 559 6.02 9.55 -12.21
N ASP A 560 6.57 9.78 -11.01
CA ASP A 560 7.99 10.06 -10.82
C ASP A 560 8.87 8.83 -11.15
N TYR A 561 8.39 7.62 -10.86
CA TYR A 561 9.06 6.38 -11.24
C TYR A 561 9.00 6.18 -12.76
N ALA A 562 7.83 6.39 -13.39
CA ALA A 562 7.68 6.32 -14.85
C ALA A 562 8.56 7.33 -15.60
N TRP A 563 8.86 8.48 -14.99
CA TRP A 563 9.80 9.45 -15.55
C TRP A 563 11.25 8.94 -15.53
N ASN A 564 11.73 8.42 -14.40
CA ASN A 564 13.12 7.95 -14.28
C ASN A 564 13.24 6.82 -13.23
N PRO A 565 13.05 5.54 -13.65
CA PRO A 565 13.17 4.39 -12.77
C PRO A 565 14.53 4.27 -12.08
N ALA A 566 15.62 4.58 -12.82
CA ALA A 566 16.99 4.49 -12.32
C ALA A 566 17.29 5.44 -11.15
N ARG A 567 16.52 6.53 -11.03
CA ARG A 567 16.64 7.48 -9.92
C ARG A 567 16.10 6.91 -8.61
N TRP A 568 15.15 5.98 -8.67
CA TRP A 568 14.38 5.48 -7.54
C TRP A 568 14.57 3.97 -7.33
N PRO A 569 15.80 3.51 -6.99
CA PRO A 569 15.96 2.16 -6.48
C PRO A 569 15.24 2.00 -5.14
N VAL A 570 14.92 0.77 -4.76
CA VAL A 570 14.15 0.47 -3.53
C VAL A 570 14.73 1.10 -2.26
N GLU A 571 16.06 1.26 -2.18
CA GLU A 571 16.74 1.87 -1.03
C GLU A 571 16.41 3.36 -0.85
N LYS A 572 15.88 4.01 -1.89
CA LYS A 572 15.54 5.44 -1.90
C LYS A 572 14.05 5.73 -1.73
N LEU A 573 13.20 4.74 -1.47
CA LEU A 573 11.77 4.99 -1.25
C LEU A 573 11.53 5.91 -0.05
N GLY A 574 12.23 5.70 1.08
CA GLY A 574 12.14 6.61 2.22
C GLY A 574 12.70 8.02 1.94
N GLU A 575 13.65 8.14 1.02
CA GLU A 575 14.11 9.46 0.54
C GLU A 575 13.02 10.15 -0.29
N TRP A 576 12.33 9.39 -1.15
CA TRP A 576 11.21 9.89 -1.95
C TRP A 576 10.05 10.35 -1.06
N GLU A 577 9.62 9.53 -0.09
CA GLU A 577 8.54 9.88 0.84
C GLU A 577 8.86 11.16 1.60
N ARG A 578 10.10 11.30 2.10
CA ARG A 578 10.57 12.53 2.75
C ARG A 578 10.55 13.75 1.82
N GLN A 579 10.95 13.58 0.55
CA GLN A 579 10.91 14.66 -0.44
C GLN A 579 9.47 15.06 -0.77
N TRP A 580 8.56 14.08 -0.86
CA TRP A 580 7.14 14.32 -1.09
C TRP A 580 6.53 15.09 0.09
N THR A 581 6.78 14.69 1.35
CA THR A 581 6.26 15.42 2.52
C THR A 581 6.88 16.81 2.66
N GLU A 582 8.16 16.97 2.34
CA GLU A 582 8.83 18.28 2.31
C GLU A 582 8.22 19.21 1.25
N GLN A 583 7.78 18.68 0.10
CA GLN A 583 7.07 19.44 -0.92
C GLN A 583 5.71 19.95 -0.40
N GLN A 584 5.01 19.18 0.44
CA GLN A 584 3.69 19.56 0.95
C GLN A 584 3.76 20.46 2.19
N PHE A 585 4.61 20.13 3.16
CA PHE A 585 4.60 20.73 4.50
C PHE A 585 5.88 21.51 4.84
N GLY A 586 6.86 21.52 3.95
CA GLY A 586 8.18 22.08 4.21
C GLY A 586 9.08 21.15 5.04
N PRO A 587 10.34 21.55 5.26
CA PRO A 587 11.38 20.66 5.81
C PRO A 587 11.31 20.42 7.32
N GLU A 588 10.60 21.25 8.09
CA GLU A 588 10.70 21.24 9.55
C GLU A 588 10.17 19.94 10.18
N HIS A 589 9.10 19.39 9.62
CA HIS A 589 8.43 18.18 10.11
C HIS A 589 8.30 17.08 9.04
N SER A 590 9.00 17.20 7.91
CA SER A 590 8.88 16.25 6.79
C SER A 590 9.21 14.80 7.19
N ASP A 591 10.21 14.61 8.05
CA ASP A 591 10.68 13.27 8.44
C ASP A 591 9.61 12.51 9.25
N ILE A 592 9.02 13.17 10.26
CA ILE A 592 7.99 12.53 11.09
C ILE A 592 6.69 12.31 10.31
N ILE A 593 6.33 13.21 9.39
CA ILE A 593 5.16 13.04 8.54
C ILE A 593 5.38 11.89 7.55
N ALA A 594 6.58 11.77 6.97
CA ALA A 594 6.93 10.66 6.09
C ALA A 594 6.90 9.32 6.84
N ASP A 595 7.42 9.28 8.06
CA ASP A 595 7.34 8.09 8.92
C ASP A 595 5.88 7.72 9.26
N ILE A 596 4.99 8.71 9.47
CA ILE A 596 3.55 8.48 9.70
C ILE A 596 2.89 7.86 8.45
N LEU A 597 3.08 8.47 7.28
CA LEU A 597 2.49 7.98 6.01
C LEU A 597 3.02 6.60 5.62
N HIS A 598 4.32 6.37 5.83
CA HIS A 598 4.91 5.06 5.63
C HIS A 598 4.29 4.03 6.59
N SER A 599 4.18 4.36 7.88
CA SER A 599 3.57 3.46 8.89
C SER A 599 2.09 3.22 8.62
N TYR A 600 1.37 4.22 8.11
CA TYR A 600 -0.01 4.10 7.63
C TYR A 600 -0.10 3.07 6.51
N ALA A 601 0.65 3.25 5.43
CA ALA A 601 0.65 2.35 4.27
C ALA A 601 1.01 0.91 4.67
N LEU A 602 1.91 0.76 5.64
CA LEU A 602 2.30 -0.52 6.19
C LEU A 602 1.17 -1.24 6.92
N LEU A 603 0.47 -0.57 7.84
CA LEU A 603 -0.68 -1.16 8.54
C LEU A 603 -1.85 -1.40 7.58
N GLN A 604 -2.05 -0.50 6.63
CA GLN A 604 -3.10 -0.59 5.63
C GLN A 604 -2.90 -1.77 4.67
N SER A 605 -1.64 -2.08 4.34
CA SER A 605 -1.28 -3.23 3.50
C SER A 605 -1.60 -4.58 4.13
N ASP A 606 -1.80 -4.63 5.46
CA ASP A 606 -2.21 -5.87 6.12
C ASP A 606 -3.63 -6.26 5.68
N ARG A 607 -4.57 -5.31 5.67
CA ARG A 607 -5.96 -5.57 5.27
C ARG A 607 -6.66 -4.28 4.84
N LYS A 608 -7.21 -4.27 3.62
CA LYS A 608 -8.03 -3.15 3.13
C LYS A 608 -9.25 -2.91 4.05
N PRO A 609 -9.65 -1.64 4.30
CA PRO A 609 -10.70 -1.28 5.27
C PRO A 609 -12.01 -2.05 5.10
N GLU A 610 -12.48 -2.21 3.86
CA GLU A 610 -13.73 -2.86 3.51
C GLU A 610 -13.70 -4.37 3.82
N LEU A 611 -12.53 -4.97 4.02
CA LEU A 611 -12.31 -6.38 4.33
C LEU A 611 -12.11 -6.67 5.83
N THR A 612 -12.16 -5.66 6.70
CA THR A 612 -11.90 -5.78 8.15
C THR A 612 -12.93 -6.64 8.92
N ASN A 613 -14.05 -7.00 8.29
CA ASN A 613 -15.06 -7.92 8.83
C ASN A 613 -15.19 -9.24 8.07
N ARG A 614 -14.23 -9.57 7.21
CA ARG A 614 -14.22 -10.87 6.51
C ARG A 614 -13.08 -11.73 7.01
N LYS A 615 -13.39 -12.90 7.56
CA LYS A 615 -12.44 -14.01 7.70
C LYS A 615 -12.46 -14.88 6.46
N ILE A 616 -11.29 -15.18 5.91
CA ILE A 616 -11.14 -16.14 4.80
C ILE A 616 -10.44 -17.37 5.36
N THR A 617 -11.10 -18.54 5.25
CA THR A 617 -10.54 -19.81 5.75
C THR A 617 -10.26 -20.76 4.59
N VAL A 618 -9.12 -21.45 4.66
CA VAL A 618 -8.71 -22.45 3.65
C VAL A 618 -8.65 -23.84 4.26
N ASP A 619 -9.42 -24.75 3.69
CA ASP A 619 -9.20 -26.19 3.86
C ASP A 619 -8.14 -26.65 2.86
N TYR A 620 -6.90 -26.70 3.32
CA TYR A 620 -5.77 -27.12 2.50
C TYR A 620 -5.80 -28.61 2.13
N ASP A 621 -6.48 -29.46 2.91
CA ASP A 621 -6.58 -30.88 2.58
C ASP A 621 -7.56 -31.06 1.41
N VAL A 622 -8.62 -30.26 1.36
CA VAL A 622 -9.50 -30.13 0.20
C VAL A 622 -8.77 -29.50 -0.99
N LEU A 623 -8.01 -28.42 -0.79
CA LEU A 623 -7.32 -27.69 -1.86
C LEU A 623 -6.41 -28.60 -2.71
N PHE A 624 -5.72 -29.56 -2.08
CA PHE A 624 -4.82 -30.49 -2.77
C PHE A 624 -5.49 -31.82 -3.15
N SER A 625 -6.79 -31.98 -2.90
CA SER A 625 -7.54 -33.18 -3.25
C SER A 625 -7.98 -33.16 -4.73
N GLN A 626 -8.28 -34.34 -5.29
CA GLN A 626 -8.90 -34.45 -6.61
C GLN A 626 -10.42 -34.22 -6.47
N PRO A 627 -11.08 -33.51 -7.41
CA PRO A 627 -12.52 -33.34 -7.39
C PRO A 627 -13.22 -34.71 -7.50
N THR A 628 -14.23 -34.94 -6.67
CA THR A 628 -15.06 -36.16 -6.68
C THR A 628 -16.54 -35.80 -6.62
N THR A 629 -17.44 -36.78 -6.65
CA THR A 629 -18.88 -36.53 -6.41
C THR A 629 -19.19 -36.12 -4.96
N GLU A 630 -18.28 -36.41 -4.02
CA GLU A 630 -18.41 -36.10 -2.58
C GLU A 630 -17.58 -34.86 -2.18
N VAL A 631 -16.53 -34.54 -2.93
CA VAL A 631 -15.67 -33.36 -2.77
C VAL A 631 -15.87 -32.47 -4.02
N PRO A 632 -16.63 -31.37 -3.92
CA PRO A 632 -16.84 -30.43 -5.03
C PRO A 632 -15.52 -29.86 -5.57
N ASP A 633 -15.59 -29.05 -6.62
CA ASP A 633 -14.42 -28.35 -7.16
C ASP A 633 -13.61 -27.69 -6.03
N PRO A 634 -12.36 -28.14 -5.76
CA PRO A 634 -11.53 -27.63 -4.68
C PRO A 634 -11.36 -26.12 -4.68
N ASP A 635 -11.42 -25.47 -5.85
CA ASP A 635 -11.39 -24.01 -5.95
C ASP A 635 -12.58 -23.37 -5.21
N THR A 636 -13.78 -23.94 -5.38
CA THR A 636 -15.00 -23.43 -4.75
C THR A 636 -15.18 -23.89 -3.31
N ALA A 637 -14.66 -25.08 -2.97
CA ALA A 637 -14.89 -25.77 -1.70
C ALA A 637 -13.82 -25.51 -0.65
N ALA A 638 -12.56 -25.28 -1.06
CA ALA A 638 -11.47 -25.07 -0.10
C ALA A 638 -11.52 -23.69 0.56
N VAL A 639 -12.07 -22.67 -0.12
CA VAL A 639 -12.10 -21.29 0.37
C VAL A 639 -13.51 -20.90 0.82
N THR A 640 -13.61 -20.52 2.10
CA THR A 640 -14.84 -20.04 2.72
C THR A 640 -14.69 -18.60 3.21
N TYR A 641 -15.74 -17.80 3.01
CA TYR A 641 -15.82 -16.41 3.49
C TYR A 641 -16.82 -16.34 4.64
N ASP A 642 -16.41 -15.72 5.74
CA ASP A 642 -17.29 -15.32 6.83
C ASP A 642 -17.22 -13.80 6.98
N ASP A 643 -18.22 -13.10 6.44
CA ASP A 643 -18.36 -11.63 6.51
C ASP A 643 -18.88 -11.14 7.87
N SER A 644 -18.95 -12.02 8.86
CA SER A 644 -19.32 -11.71 10.24
C SER A 644 -18.19 -11.98 11.24
N ALA A 645 -16.98 -12.26 10.75
CA ALA A 645 -15.82 -12.64 11.54
C ALA A 645 -14.60 -11.76 11.26
N SER A 646 -13.78 -11.56 12.30
CA SER A 646 -12.51 -10.85 12.20
C SER A 646 -11.49 -11.66 11.40
N PRO A 647 -10.72 -11.05 10.47
CA PRO A 647 -9.55 -11.69 9.89
C PRO A 647 -8.46 -11.92 10.95
N PHE A 648 -8.27 -10.95 11.84
CA PHE A 648 -7.31 -11.03 12.95
C PHE A 648 -7.89 -11.82 14.13
N SER A 649 -7.06 -12.63 14.77
CA SER A 649 -7.46 -13.46 15.90
C SER A 649 -7.85 -12.63 17.13
N LEU A 650 -8.97 -12.99 17.75
CA LEU A 650 -9.42 -12.41 19.02
C LEU A 650 -8.69 -12.99 20.23
N THR A 651 -8.16 -14.21 20.10
CA THR A 651 -7.70 -15.01 21.25
C THR A 651 -6.25 -15.44 21.12
N ASN A 652 -5.73 -15.62 19.89
CA ASN A 652 -4.36 -16.07 19.67
C ASN A 652 -3.44 -14.87 19.45
N TYR A 653 -2.31 -14.88 20.14
CA TYR A 653 -1.22 -13.89 19.98
C TYR A 653 -1.66 -12.42 20.18
N ARG A 654 -2.80 -12.17 20.85
CA ARG A 654 -3.42 -10.84 21.01
C ARG A 654 -3.49 -10.04 19.71
N GLU A 655 -3.78 -10.69 18.60
CA GLU A 655 -3.56 -10.12 17.28
C GLU A 655 -4.46 -8.91 16.98
N LEU A 656 -5.79 -9.02 17.13
CA LEU A 656 -6.69 -7.89 16.87
C LEU A 656 -6.45 -6.72 17.84
N GLU A 657 -6.13 -7.01 19.10
CA GLU A 657 -5.79 -5.97 20.09
C GLU A 657 -4.53 -5.22 19.66
N GLN A 658 -3.46 -5.93 19.31
CA GLN A 658 -2.19 -5.31 18.94
C GLN A 658 -2.29 -4.46 17.67
N VAL A 659 -2.95 -4.95 16.62
CA VAL A 659 -3.10 -4.15 15.40
C VAL A 659 -3.97 -2.91 15.65
N THR A 660 -4.98 -3.00 16.53
CA THR A 660 -5.77 -1.83 16.95
C THR A 660 -4.93 -0.83 17.75
N GLU A 661 -4.12 -1.31 18.70
CA GLU A 661 -3.18 -0.48 19.48
C GLU A 661 -2.14 0.21 18.58
N GLU A 662 -1.63 -0.48 17.54
CA GLU A 662 -0.72 0.07 16.53
C GLU A 662 -1.38 1.23 15.76
N TRP A 663 -2.63 1.05 15.33
CA TRP A 663 -3.42 2.07 14.64
C TRP A 663 -3.73 3.28 15.54
N GLU A 664 -4.18 3.06 16.78
CA GLU A 664 -4.48 4.14 17.73
C GLU A 664 -3.23 4.94 18.11
N ALA A 665 -2.07 4.28 18.26
CA ALA A 665 -0.80 4.94 18.51
C ALA A 665 -0.38 5.82 17.32
N LEU A 666 -0.56 5.33 16.08
CA LEU A 666 -0.28 6.11 14.88
C LEU A 666 -1.22 7.32 14.75
N ALA A 667 -2.52 7.14 15.02
CA ALA A 667 -3.49 8.24 15.05
C ALA A 667 -3.13 9.30 16.08
N THR A 668 -2.74 8.90 17.29
CA THR A 668 -2.28 9.82 18.34
C THR A 668 -1.04 10.60 17.89
N GLN A 669 -0.09 9.94 17.20
CA GLN A 669 1.09 10.60 16.66
C GLN A 669 0.73 11.61 15.56
N ALA A 670 -0.17 11.25 14.65
CA ALA A 670 -0.65 12.14 13.59
C ALA A 670 -1.40 13.36 14.14
N GLU A 671 -2.26 13.15 15.14
CA GLU A 671 -2.94 14.25 15.83
C GLU A 671 -1.94 15.18 16.51
N PHE A 672 -0.92 14.64 17.20
CA PHE A 672 0.11 15.46 17.82
C PHE A 672 0.87 16.31 16.80
N VAL A 673 1.26 15.72 15.65
CA VAL A 673 1.95 16.46 14.58
C VAL A 673 1.06 17.53 13.95
N ALA A 674 -0.25 17.29 13.82
CA ALA A 674 -1.19 18.32 13.38
C ALA A 674 -1.04 19.60 14.20
N HIS A 675 -0.96 19.50 15.54
CA HIS A 675 -0.82 20.67 16.42
C HIS A 675 0.52 21.41 16.30
N LEU A 676 1.54 20.82 15.65
CA LEU A 676 2.82 21.47 15.40
C LEU A 676 2.82 22.29 14.10
N LEU A 677 1.92 21.98 13.17
CA LEU A 677 1.86 22.63 11.87
C LEU A 677 1.20 24.01 11.93
N PRO A 678 1.65 24.96 11.08
CA PRO A 678 1.01 26.26 11.01
C PRO A 678 -0.45 26.15 10.53
N HIS A 679 -1.28 27.13 10.90
CA HIS A 679 -2.72 27.10 10.62
C HIS A 679 -3.02 26.91 9.12
N GLU A 680 -2.26 27.56 8.25
CA GLU A 680 -2.40 27.46 6.80
C GLU A 680 -2.11 26.06 6.22
N ALA A 681 -1.43 25.18 6.96
CA ALA A 681 -1.14 23.81 6.53
C ALA A 681 -2.14 22.78 7.09
N GLN A 682 -3.06 23.19 7.97
CA GLN A 682 -3.98 22.28 8.67
C GLN A 682 -4.94 21.57 7.72
N ASP A 683 -5.54 22.31 6.77
CA ASP A 683 -6.46 21.71 5.79
C ASP A 683 -5.75 20.64 4.95
N ALA A 684 -4.55 20.95 4.45
CA ALA A 684 -3.74 20.02 3.69
C ALA A 684 -3.31 18.80 4.52
N TYR A 685 -2.86 19.01 5.76
CA TYR A 685 -2.45 17.93 6.64
C TYR A 685 -3.63 17.03 7.02
N PHE A 686 -4.82 17.63 7.21
CA PHE A 686 -6.03 16.87 7.48
C PHE A 686 -6.35 15.90 6.34
N GLN A 687 -6.30 16.39 5.10
CA GLN A 687 -6.64 15.62 3.90
C GLN A 687 -5.60 14.53 3.58
N LEU A 688 -4.34 14.92 3.54
CA LEU A 688 -3.24 14.07 3.07
C LEU A 688 -2.71 13.10 4.13
N VAL A 689 -2.98 13.33 5.41
CA VAL A 689 -2.40 12.54 6.51
C VAL A 689 -3.44 12.17 7.56
N LEU A 690 -4.00 13.16 8.27
CA LEU A 690 -4.72 12.89 9.52
C LEU A 690 -6.04 12.15 9.30
N TYR A 691 -6.83 12.51 8.28
CA TYR A 691 -8.10 11.86 8.00
C TYR A 691 -7.91 10.37 7.75
N GLN A 692 -7.00 10.01 6.84
CA GLN A 692 -6.75 8.62 6.44
C GLN A 692 -6.30 7.77 7.64
N VAL A 693 -5.35 8.27 8.43
CA VAL A 693 -4.83 7.59 9.63
C VAL A 693 -5.93 7.46 10.69
N LYS A 694 -6.58 8.56 11.04
CA LYS A 694 -7.54 8.61 12.16
C LYS A 694 -8.82 7.85 11.85
N ALA A 695 -9.35 7.97 10.64
CA ALA A 695 -10.58 7.29 10.24
C ALA A 695 -10.37 5.76 10.17
N THR A 696 -9.23 5.32 9.65
CA THR A 696 -8.90 3.88 9.63
C THR A 696 -8.63 3.36 11.03
N ALA A 697 -7.90 4.09 11.89
CA ALA A 697 -7.72 3.70 13.28
C ALA A 697 -9.05 3.58 14.03
N ASN A 698 -9.98 4.51 13.79
CA ASN A 698 -11.33 4.46 14.33
C ASN A 698 -12.11 3.23 13.84
N LEU A 699 -11.98 2.84 12.56
CA LEU A 699 -12.56 1.61 12.03
C LEU A 699 -12.03 0.36 12.76
N TYR A 700 -10.72 0.26 13.01
CA TYR A 700 -10.15 -0.86 13.76
C TYR A 700 -10.67 -0.89 15.21
N ALA A 701 -10.78 0.26 15.89
CA ALA A 701 -11.37 0.36 17.21
C ALA A 701 -12.86 -0.06 17.23
N LEU A 702 -13.63 0.35 16.21
CA LEU A 702 -15.01 -0.10 15.99
C LEU A 702 -15.07 -1.63 15.84
N ARG A 703 -14.19 -2.21 15.03
CA ARG A 703 -14.11 -3.67 14.81
C ARG A 703 -13.75 -4.42 16.08
N LEU A 704 -12.76 -3.96 16.83
CA LEU A 704 -12.39 -4.55 18.12
C LEU A 704 -13.57 -4.55 19.09
N ALA A 705 -14.25 -3.41 19.25
CA ALA A 705 -15.42 -3.30 20.12
C ALA A 705 -16.58 -4.19 19.66
N GLY A 706 -16.89 -4.20 18.35
CA GLY A 706 -17.96 -5.01 17.79
C GLY A 706 -17.71 -6.52 17.91
N PHE A 707 -16.48 -6.99 17.68
CA PHE A 707 -16.14 -8.41 17.84
C PHE A 707 -16.03 -8.82 19.30
N LYS A 708 -15.48 -7.97 20.18
CA LYS A 708 -15.50 -8.21 21.64
C LYS A 708 -16.91 -8.25 22.18
N ASN A 709 -17.81 -7.35 21.76
CA ASN A 709 -19.22 -7.39 22.14
C ASN A 709 -19.84 -8.77 21.88
N ARG A 710 -19.63 -9.32 20.68
CA ARG A 710 -20.19 -10.64 20.30
C ARG A 710 -19.56 -11.79 21.09
N LEU A 711 -18.24 -11.78 21.28
CA LEU A 711 -17.54 -12.76 22.12
C LEU A 711 -18.04 -12.69 23.58
N TYR A 712 -18.15 -11.48 24.12
CA TYR A 712 -18.55 -11.24 25.51
C TYR A 712 -20.01 -11.63 25.75
N ALA A 713 -20.88 -11.44 24.76
CA ALA A 713 -22.26 -11.91 24.81
C ALA A 713 -22.35 -13.43 24.91
N GLN A 714 -21.53 -14.17 24.15
CA GLN A 714 -21.45 -15.64 24.25
C GLN A 714 -20.96 -16.10 25.62
N GLN A 715 -20.07 -15.31 26.23
CA GLN A 715 -19.50 -15.54 27.56
C GLN A 715 -20.41 -15.05 28.71
N GLY A 716 -21.48 -14.31 28.40
CA GLY A 716 -22.38 -13.71 29.37
C GLY A 716 -21.74 -12.59 30.21
N ARG A 717 -20.73 -11.90 29.70
CA ARG A 717 -19.99 -10.86 30.47
C ARG A 717 -20.84 -9.62 30.67
N ALA A 718 -20.82 -9.06 31.87
CA ALA A 718 -21.48 -7.78 32.19
C ALA A 718 -20.97 -6.61 31.32
N ALA A 719 -19.75 -6.70 30.80
CA ALA A 719 -19.16 -5.73 29.87
C ALA A 719 -19.72 -5.76 28.44
N THR A 720 -20.58 -6.73 28.09
CA THR A 720 -21.14 -6.89 26.74
C THR A 720 -21.79 -5.60 26.23
N ASN A 721 -22.68 -5.00 27.03
CA ASN A 721 -23.42 -3.81 26.64
C ASN A 721 -22.51 -2.57 26.55
N ASP A 722 -21.41 -2.52 27.32
CA ASP A 722 -20.43 -1.43 27.21
C ASP A 722 -19.69 -1.49 25.88
N MET A 723 -19.32 -2.68 25.42
CA MET A 723 -18.69 -2.85 24.10
C MET A 723 -19.63 -2.44 22.96
N ALA A 724 -20.95 -2.64 23.12
CA ALA A 724 -21.93 -2.14 22.16
C ALA A 724 -21.93 -0.61 22.11
N VAL A 725 -21.95 0.05 23.29
CA VAL A 725 -21.87 1.52 23.39
C VAL A 725 -20.59 2.05 22.75
N ILE A 726 -19.44 1.44 23.03
CA ILE A 726 -18.16 1.86 22.41
C ILE A 726 -18.22 1.71 20.89
N ALA A 727 -18.75 0.60 20.37
CA ALA A 727 -18.86 0.40 18.93
C ALA A 727 -19.78 1.46 18.27
N GLU A 728 -20.89 1.82 18.91
CA GLU A 728 -21.78 2.90 18.48
C GLU A 728 -21.10 4.27 18.53
N GLU A 729 -20.33 4.58 19.59
CA GLU A 729 -19.54 5.80 19.69
C GLU A 729 -18.50 5.90 18.57
N ARG A 730 -17.80 4.80 18.25
CA ARG A 730 -16.85 4.76 17.13
C ARG A 730 -17.52 4.96 15.78
N LEU A 731 -18.75 4.47 15.60
CA LEU A 731 -19.52 4.78 14.40
C LEU A 731 -19.87 6.28 14.32
N GLN A 732 -20.23 6.91 15.45
CA GLN A 732 -20.47 8.36 15.46
C GLN A 732 -19.19 9.16 15.17
N ASP A 733 -18.03 8.72 15.65
CA ASP A 733 -16.74 9.34 15.33
C ASP A 733 -16.43 9.26 13.82
N ASP A 734 -16.75 8.13 13.18
CA ASP A 734 -16.60 7.95 11.72
C ASP A 734 -17.48 8.95 10.94
N LEU A 735 -18.76 9.02 11.30
CA LEU A 735 -19.73 9.95 10.71
C LEU A 735 -19.31 11.41 10.92
N ALA A 736 -18.75 11.75 12.09
CA ALA A 736 -18.27 13.09 12.38
C ALA A 736 -17.04 13.46 11.54
N LEU A 737 -16.11 12.52 11.32
CA LEU A 737 -14.95 12.73 10.44
C LEU A 737 -15.38 12.95 8.99
N SER A 738 -16.30 12.12 8.48
CA SER A 738 -16.89 12.30 7.15
C SER A 738 -17.63 13.65 7.05
N TYR A 739 -18.42 14.00 8.06
CA TYR A 739 -19.14 15.28 8.10
C TYR A 739 -18.18 16.47 8.03
N TYR A 740 -17.13 16.49 8.84
CA TYR A 740 -16.14 17.56 8.83
C TYR A 740 -15.45 17.68 7.46
N TYR A 741 -15.01 16.56 6.87
CA TYR A 741 -14.36 16.57 5.56
C TYR A 741 -15.30 17.15 4.50
N ASN A 742 -16.56 16.74 4.50
CA ASN A 742 -17.53 17.19 3.51
C ASN A 742 -17.92 18.66 3.71
N HIS A 743 -18.24 19.09 4.93
CA HIS A 743 -18.97 20.34 5.14
C HIS A 743 -18.14 21.50 5.70
N GLU A 744 -17.03 21.22 6.38
CA GLU A 744 -16.27 22.24 7.13
C GLU A 744 -14.86 22.47 6.57
N LEU A 745 -14.16 21.39 6.24
CA LEU A 745 -12.79 21.41 5.72
C LEU A 745 -12.66 22.38 4.53
N ALA A 746 -11.62 23.21 4.57
CA ALA A 746 -11.32 24.20 3.53
C ALA A 746 -12.55 25.07 3.15
N ASN A 747 -13.37 25.43 4.14
CA ASN A 747 -14.62 26.18 3.97
C ASN A 747 -15.66 25.46 3.09
N GLY A 748 -15.78 24.14 3.24
CA GLY A 748 -16.76 23.31 2.52
C GLY A 748 -16.40 23.03 1.07
N LYS A 749 -15.12 23.19 0.69
CA LYS A 749 -14.64 22.92 -0.67
C LYS A 749 -14.90 21.49 -1.12
N TRP A 750 -14.86 20.53 -0.19
CA TRP A 750 -14.93 19.09 -0.45
C TRP A 750 -16.30 18.46 -0.18
N GLU A 751 -17.35 19.27 -0.31
CA GLU A 751 -18.75 18.92 -0.11
C GLU A 751 -19.19 17.65 -0.87
N GLY A 752 -19.30 16.54 -0.14
CA GLY A 752 -19.79 15.25 -0.62
C GLY A 752 -18.70 14.28 -1.11
N PHE A 753 -17.42 14.62 -0.95
CA PHE A 753 -16.31 13.78 -1.39
C PHE A 753 -16.15 12.51 -0.53
N GLN A 754 -16.21 12.61 0.80
CA GLN A 754 -16.09 11.45 1.70
C GLN A 754 -17.44 10.78 1.95
N THR A 755 -18.10 10.32 0.88
CA THR A 755 -19.44 9.69 0.94
C THR A 755 -19.46 8.22 0.53
N GLN A 756 -18.31 7.64 0.19
CA GLN A 756 -18.18 6.22 -0.12
C GLN A 756 -18.53 5.35 1.11
N PRO A 757 -19.51 4.43 1.02
CA PRO A 757 -19.75 3.45 2.07
C PRO A 757 -18.57 2.49 2.20
N HIS A 758 -18.03 2.35 3.41
CA HIS A 758 -16.89 1.48 3.73
C HIS A 758 -17.16 0.55 4.94
N ILE A 759 -18.27 0.77 5.67
CA ILE A 759 -18.80 -0.10 6.72
C ILE A 759 -20.06 -0.82 6.18
N GLY A 760 -20.29 -2.07 6.61
CA GLY A 760 -21.51 -2.82 6.27
C GLY A 760 -21.38 -3.85 5.15
N TYR A 761 -20.19 -4.05 4.58
CA TYR A 761 -19.95 -5.06 3.55
C TYR A 761 -20.29 -6.48 4.03
N GLY A 762 -20.94 -7.27 3.16
CA GLY A 762 -21.36 -8.64 3.46
C GLY A 762 -22.60 -8.75 4.35
N ALA A 763 -23.25 -7.64 4.69
CA ALA A 763 -24.54 -7.66 5.35
C ALA A 763 -25.63 -8.34 4.47
N PRO A 764 -26.62 -9.03 5.08
CA PRO A 764 -27.69 -9.68 4.34
C PRO A 764 -28.40 -8.70 3.39
N GLY A 765 -28.68 -9.16 2.17
CA GLY A 765 -29.37 -8.39 1.12
C GLY A 765 -28.47 -7.74 0.07
N ASN A 766 -27.14 -7.75 0.28
CA ASN A 766 -26.14 -7.23 -0.67
C ASN A 766 -25.13 -8.31 -1.10
N PRO A 767 -24.61 -8.27 -2.34
CA PRO A 767 -23.48 -9.11 -2.74
C PRO A 767 -22.27 -8.84 -1.85
N SER A 768 -21.57 -9.90 -1.43
CA SER A 768 -20.46 -9.83 -0.48
C SER A 768 -19.26 -8.97 -0.95
N TRP A 769 -19.09 -8.82 -2.26
CA TRP A 769 -18.02 -8.03 -2.89
C TRP A 769 -18.37 -6.55 -3.07
N GLN A 770 -19.65 -6.21 -3.17
CA GLN A 770 -20.16 -4.88 -3.52
C GLN A 770 -20.46 -4.06 -2.26
N GLN A 771 -20.30 -2.73 -2.34
CA GLN A 771 -20.73 -1.86 -1.25
C GLN A 771 -22.22 -2.08 -0.93
N PRO A 772 -22.63 -1.94 0.34
CA PRO A 772 -24.04 -1.98 0.69
C PRO A 772 -24.81 -0.86 -0.06
N GLU A 773 -25.86 -1.24 -0.81
CA GLU A 773 -26.78 -0.33 -1.50
C GLU A 773 -28.08 -0.17 -0.70
N HIS A 774 -28.66 1.04 -0.72
CA HIS A 774 -29.95 1.60 -0.22
C HIS A 774 -31.01 0.77 0.59
N GLN A 775 -30.92 -0.53 0.78
CA GLN A 775 -31.91 -1.36 1.50
C GLN A 775 -32.02 -1.03 2.99
N TYR A 776 -30.97 -0.44 3.59
CA TYR A 776 -31.05 0.22 4.88
C TYR A 776 -31.06 1.73 4.62
N ASN A 777 -32.09 2.44 5.08
CA ASN A 777 -32.33 3.86 4.73
C ASN A 777 -31.19 4.82 5.16
N ASN A 778 -30.19 4.34 5.90
CA ASN A 778 -28.95 5.07 6.19
C ASN A 778 -27.79 4.08 6.48
N ILE A 779 -27.18 3.56 5.41
CA ILE A 779 -26.17 2.49 5.48
C ILE A 779 -24.89 2.88 6.21
N GLN A 780 -24.55 4.17 6.24
CA GLN A 780 -23.43 4.65 7.05
C GLN A 780 -23.76 4.70 8.55
N GLU A 781 -25.01 4.46 8.95
CA GLU A 781 -25.44 4.50 10.35
C GLU A 781 -25.65 3.11 10.98
N PHE A 782 -25.11 2.03 10.38
CA PHE A 782 -25.18 0.70 11.00
C PHE A 782 -23.85 -0.04 11.03
N ILE A 783 -23.77 -0.99 11.97
CA ILE A 783 -22.60 -1.83 12.22
C ILE A 783 -22.94 -3.26 11.79
N TRP A 784 -22.10 -3.83 10.92
CA TRP A 784 -22.14 -5.24 10.56
C TRP A 784 -20.84 -5.93 10.95
N PRO A 785 -20.85 -7.11 11.60
CA PRO A 785 -22.03 -7.83 12.11
C PRO A 785 -22.79 -7.08 13.21
N GLU A 786 -24.08 -7.40 13.38
CA GLU A 786 -24.94 -6.75 14.38
C GLU A 786 -24.39 -6.93 15.80
N LEU A 787 -24.50 -5.86 16.60
CA LEU A 787 -24.18 -5.86 18.02
C LEU A 787 -25.20 -6.67 18.81
N VAL A 788 -24.77 -7.24 19.93
CA VAL A 788 -25.59 -8.05 20.84
C VAL A 788 -25.72 -7.32 22.17
N SER A 789 -26.95 -7.25 22.69
CA SER A 789 -27.23 -6.80 24.05
C SER A 789 -27.71 -7.97 24.90
N ILE A 790 -27.35 -7.97 26.18
CA ILE A 790 -27.79 -8.98 27.14
C ILE A 790 -28.44 -8.33 28.37
N ASP A 791 -29.37 -9.06 28.99
CA ASP A 791 -29.87 -8.74 30.33
C ASP A 791 -28.86 -9.24 31.37
N VAL A 792 -28.18 -8.33 32.07
CA VAL A 792 -27.21 -8.68 33.12
C VAL A 792 -27.95 -8.93 34.44
N PRO A 793 -27.88 -10.14 35.03
CA PRO A 793 -28.47 -10.44 36.33
C PRO A 793 -27.91 -9.57 37.47
N ALA A 794 -28.67 -9.46 38.56
CA ALA A 794 -28.19 -8.78 39.77
C ALA A 794 -27.06 -9.58 40.44
N ALA A 795 -27.31 -10.86 40.70
CA ALA A 795 -26.41 -11.75 41.42
C ALA A 795 -25.06 -11.89 40.70
N ALA A 796 -23.98 -11.62 41.43
CA ALA A 796 -22.62 -11.83 40.95
C ALA A 796 -22.37 -13.31 40.62
N GLU A 797 -21.68 -13.56 39.52
CA GLU A 797 -21.19 -14.88 39.13
C GLU A 797 -19.84 -14.70 38.44
N LEU A 798 -18.80 -15.32 39.00
CA LEU A 798 -17.45 -15.27 38.45
C LEU A 798 -17.35 -16.14 37.19
N GLY A 799 -16.92 -15.52 36.09
CA GLY A 799 -16.40 -16.19 34.91
C GLY A 799 -14.89 -15.98 34.75
N VAL A 800 -14.22 -16.98 34.20
CA VAL A 800 -12.79 -16.97 33.89
C VAL A 800 -12.61 -17.24 32.39
N ALA A 801 -11.88 -16.40 31.69
CA ALA A 801 -11.37 -16.64 30.34
C ALA A 801 -9.84 -16.65 30.38
N ILE A 802 -9.21 -17.28 29.39
CA ILE A 802 -7.75 -17.44 29.35
C ILE A 802 -7.21 -17.05 27.98
N ASP A 803 -5.95 -16.61 27.94
CA ASP A 803 -5.23 -16.37 26.69
C ASP A 803 -5.26 -17.61 25.78
N GLY A 804 -5.43 -17.40 24.47
CA GLY A 804 -5.48 -18.50 23.49
C GLY A 804 -6.82 -19.24 23.38
N SER A 805 -7.87 -18.87 24.13
CA SER A 805 -9.20 -19.53 24.05
C SER A 805 -10.36 -18.54 23.93
N SER A 806 -11.36 -18.90 23.11
CA SER A 806 -12.65 -18.20 23.08
C SER A 806 -13.63 -18.74 24.13
N ASN A 807 -13.32 -19.90 24.72
CA ASN A 807 -14.11 -20.51 25.78
C ASN A 807 -13.98 -19.72 27.09
N TYR A 808 -14.81 -20.06 28.05
CA TYR A 808 -14.78 -19.50 29.40
C TYR A 808 -15.18 -20.57 30.41
N TRP A 809 -14.89 -20.34 31.69
CA TRP A 809 -15.13 -21.31 32.75
C TRP A 809 -15.82 -20.64 33.93
N THR A 810 -16.72 -21.40 34.55
CA THR A 810 -17.39 -21.05 35.81
C THR A 810 -17.17 -22.20 36.80
N ALA A 811 -17.71 -22.09 38.02
CA ALA A 811 -17.73 -23.21 38.96
C ALA A 811 -18.46 -24.47 38.40
N ASN A 812 -19.25 -24.33 37.34
CA ASN A 812 -19.99 -25.41 36.70
C ASN A 812 -19.24 -26.08 35.53
N GLY A 813 -18.03 -25.63 35.20
CA GLY A 813 -17.23 -26.12 34.07
C GLY A 813 -17.16 -25.15 32.89
N ALA A 814 -16.79 -25.68 31.72
CA ALA A 814 -16.62 -24.91 30.48
C ALA A 814 -17.96 -24.37 29.96
N GLY A 815 -17.92 -23.16 29.41
CA GLY A 815 -19.07 -22.39 28.98
C GLY A 815 -19.76 -22.90 27.72
N ASP A 816 -19.03 -23.64 26.89
CA ASP A 816 -19.55 -24.37 25.74
C ASP A 816 -20.15 -25.75 26.09
N GLY A 817 -20.09 -26.14 27.37
CA GLY A 817 -20.60 -27.41 27.89
C GLY A 817 -19.69 -28.61 27.62
N THR A 818 -18.47 -28.39 27.14
CA THR A 818 -17.46 -29.44 26.99
C THR A 818 -16.79 -29.78 28.33
N ASN A 819 -15.97 -30.82 28.33
CA ASN A 819 -15.09 -31.16 29.46
C ASN A 819 -13.69 -30.57 29.29
N GLU A 820 -13.54 -29.52 28.48
CA GLU A 820 -12.26 -28.83 28.29
C GLU A 820 -11.85 -28.13 29.60
N GLU A 821 -10.66 -28.43 30.10
CA GLU A 821 -10.07 -27.76 31.25
C GLU A 821 -9.31 -26.49 30.80
N PRO A 822 -9.32 -25.39 31.58
CA PRO A 822 -8.62 -24.19 31.18
C PRO A 822 -7.10 -24.37 31.28
N GLU A 823 -6.40 -24.43 30.15
CA GLU A 823 -4.95 -24.51 30.07
C GLU A 823 -4.37 -23.30 29.30
N LEU A 824 -3.44 -22.58 29.94
CA LEU A 824 -2.74 -21.48 29.30
C LEU A 824 -1.74 -21.98 28.24
N PRO A 825 -1.47 -21.20 27.17
CA PRO A 825 -0.38 -21.48 26.25
C PRO A 825 0.93 -21.70 27.01
N ALA A 826 1.67 -22.75 26.63
CA ALA A 826 2.86 -23.18 27.38
C ALA A 826 3.87 -22.04 27.59
N PHE A 827 4.45 -21.96 28.78
CA PHE A 827 5.48 -20.99 29.10
C PHE A 827 6.84 -21.55 28.68
N SER A 828 7.61 -20.78 27.91
CA SER A 828 8.98 -21.14 27.52
C SER A 828 9.94 -19.94 27.68
N PRO A 829 11.20 -20.14 28.09
CA PRO A 829 12.21 -19.08 28.16
C PRO A 829 12.61 -18.56 26.77
N TYR A 830 12.19 -19.25 25.71
CA TYR A 830 12.43 -18.87 24.32
C TYR A 830 11.15 -18.41 23.61
N GLN A 831 10.01 -18.31 24.32
CA GLN A 831 8.77 -17.82 23.71
C GLN A 831 8.91 -16.34 23.32
N THR A 832 8.27 -15.96 22.22
CA THR A 832 8.17 -14.57 21.76
C THR A 832 6.72 -14.11 21.63
N GLN A 833 5.77 -14.97 21.98
CA GLN A 833 4.36 -14.60 22.10
C GLN A 833 4.15 -13.56 23.21
N PRO A 834 3.10 -12.72 23.11
CA PRO A 834 2.74 -11.75 24.14
C PRO A 834 2.54 -12.41 25.52
N GLU A 835 2.53 -11.57 26.56
CA GLU A 835 2.32 -12.06 27.91
C GLU A 835 0.95 -12.74 28.06
N GLN A 836 0.97 -13.98 28.55
CA GLN A 836 -0.25 -14.74 28.82
C GLN A 836 -1.03 -14.12 29.97
N TYR A 837 -2.36 -14.27 29.92
CA TYR A 837 -3.26 -13.68 30.91
C TYR A 837 -4.43 -14.61 31.27
N ILE A 838 -5.00 -14.34 32.43
CA ILE A 838 -6.28 -14.84 32.89
C ILE A 838 -7.22 -13.63 33.00
N GLU A 839 -8.34 -13.66 32.31
CA GLU A 839 -9.39 -12.65 32.42
C GLU A 839 -10.47 -13.14 33.39
N LEU A 840 -10.69 -12.36 34.44
CA LEU A 840 -11.80 -12.54 35.35
C LEU A 840 -12.89 -11.58 34.92
N PHE A 841 -14.12 -12.06 34.84
CA PHE A 841 -15.25 -11.22 34.49
C PHE A 841 -16.48 -11.57 35.32
N ASN A 842 -17.31 -10.57 35.53
CA ASN A 842 -18.58 -10.73 36.21
C ASN A 842 -19.67 -11.04 35.18
N ARG A 843 -20.50 -12.02 35.48
CA ARG A 843 -21.72 -12.33 34.72
C ARG A 843 -22.97 -11.72 35.36
N GLY A 844 -22.83 -11.11 36.54
CA GLY A 844 -23.82 -10.28 37.20
C GLY A 844 -23.43 -8.80 37.25
N SER A 845 -24.19 -8.01 38.00
CA SER A 845 -23.98 -6.57 38.17
C SER A 845 -23.56 -6.17 39.59
N GLU A 846 -23.71 -7.04 40.57
CA GLU A 846 -23.09 -6.86 41.90
C GLU A 846 -21.59 -7.18 41.82
N PRO A 847 -20.69 -6.31 42.32
CA PRO A 847 -19.26 -6.57 42.31
C PRO A 847 -18.89 -7.81 43.14
N LEU A 848 -17.88 -8.55 42.72
CA LEU A 848 -17.34 -9.70 43.47
C LEU A 848 -15.84 -9.52 43.77
N GLU A 849 -15.43 -9.91 44.98
CA GLU A 849 -14.01 -10.00 45.33
C GLU A 849 -13.40 -11.28 44.75
N TYR A 850 -12.12 -11.23 44.36
CA TYR A 850 -11.42 -12.38 43.83
C TYR A 850 -9.99 -12.52 44.40
N THR A 851 -9.48 -13.75 44.38
CA THR A 851 -8.08 -14.10 44.63
C THR A 851 -7.59 -15.11 43.59
N ILE A 852 -6.33 -15.02 43.20
CA ILE A 852 -5.65 -15.91 42.26
C ILE A 852 -4.36 -16.41 42.91
N GLU A 853 -4.24 -17.71 43.09
CA GLU A 853 -3.10 -18.34 43.75
C GLU A 853 -2.53 -19.48 42.90
N ALA A 854 -1.21 -19.49 42.70
CA ALA A 854 -0.50 -20.55 41.97
C ALA A 854 0.12 -21.54 42.97
N ASP A 855 -0.08 -22.84 42.73
CA ASP A 855 0.50 -23.92 43.54
C ASP A 855 1.88 -24.33 42.98
N LEU A 856 2.95 -23.76 43.55
CA LEU A 856 4.32 -23.94 43.05
C LEU A 856 5.01 -25.17 43.70
N PRO A 857 5.55 -26.12 42.90
CA PRO A 857 5.99 -27.44 43.38
C PRO A 857 7.30 -27.49 44.21
N VAL A 858 7.88 -26.35 44.63
CA VAL A 858 9.21 -26.34 45.29
C VAL A 858 9.32 -25.30 46.41
N GLU A 859 9.70 -25.76 47.62
CA GLU A 859 10.23 -24.93 48.71
C GLU A 859 11.74 -24.64 48.48
N CYS A 860 12.23 -23.46 48.92
CA CYS A 860 13.54 -22.87 48.56
C CYS A 860 14.75 -23.83 48.45
N PRO A 861 15.69 -23.58 47.52
CA PRO A 861 17.02 -24.19 47.51
C PRO A 861 17.79 -24.03 48.83
N SER A 862 18.60 -25.02 49.18
CA SER A 862 19.43 -24.97 50.39
C SER A 862 20.47 -23.83 50.32
N GLY A 863 20.41 -22.90 51.28
CA GLY A 863 21.27 -21.71 51.35
C GLY A 863 20.53 -20.40 51.57
N TRP A 864 19.21 -20.37 51.37
CA TRP A 864 18.36 -19.28 51.86
C TRP A 864 18.19 -19.39 53.37
N ALA A 865 18.26 -18.26 54.08
CA ALA A 865 18.12 -18.26 55.54
C ALA A 865 16.80 -18.96 55.94
N ALA A 866 16.88 -19.85 56.94
CA ALA A 866 15.69 -20.47 57.50
C ALA A 866 14.69 -19.37 57.88
N ASN A 867 13.46 -19.45 57.36
CA ASN A 867 12.35 -18.48 57.49
C ASN A 867 12.32 -17.30 56.50
N THR A 868 13.06 -17.32 55.38
CA THR A 868 12.85 -16.35 54.28
C THR A 868 11.88 -16.94 53.25
N PRO A 869 10.71 -16.31 52.97
CA PRO A 869 9.82 -16.73 51.89
C PRO A 869 10.55 -16.65 50.54
N CYS A 870 10.48 -17.71 49.74
CA CYS A 870 11.04 -17.71 48.40
C CYS A 870 10.25 -16.72 47.54
N PRO A 871 10.90 -15.87 46.72
CA PRO A 871 10.19 -15.12 45.71
C PRO A 871 9.52 -16.12 44.75
N PRO A 872 8.22 -15.96 44.43
CA PRO A 872 7.55 -16.84 43.49
C PRO A 872 8.19 -16.67 42.10
N TRP A 873 8.58 -17.79 41.49
CA TRP A 873 9.14 -17.79 40.14
C TRP A 873 8.06 -17.71 39.05
N LEU A 874 6.79 -17.98 39.39
CA LEU A 874 5.63 -17.66 38.57
C LEU A 874 4.77 -16.65 39.32
N THR A 875 4.56 -15.48 38.73
CA THR A 875 3.84 -14.36 39.33
C THR A 875 2.57 -14.04 38.55
N ILE A 876 1.53 -13.61 39.28
CA ILE A 876 0.25 -13.20 38.72
C ILE A 876 -0.06 -11.79 39.21
N TYR A 877 -0.40 -10.87 38.31
CA TYR A 877 -0.73 -9.50 38.69
C TYR A 877 -1.85 -8.89 37.83
N PRO A 878 -2.89 -8.28 38.46
CA PRO A 878 -3.20 -8.31 39.89
C PRO A 878 -3.74 -9.68 40.34
N SER A 879 -3.21 -10.23 41.45
CA SER A 879 -3.63 -11.53 42.00
C SER A 879 -4.83 -11.47 42.97
N ARG A 880 -5.32 -10.28 43.30
CA ARG A 880 -6.53 -10.10 44.13
C ARG A 880 -7.12 -8.73 43.88
N GLY A 881 -8.43 -8.61 44.07
CA GLY A 881 -9.13 -7.34 43.87
C GLY A 881 -10.64 -7.52 43.87
N VAL A 882 -11.32 -6.58 43.22
CA VAL A 882 -12.76 -6.60 42.97
C VAL A 882 -12.98 -6.59 41.47
N VAL A 883 -13.81 -7.51 40.98
CA VAL A 883 -14.32 -7.49 39.60
C VAL A 883 -15.69 -6.83 39.62
N ASP A 884 -15.78 -5.62 39.08
CA ASP A 884 -17.06 -4.98 38.77
C ASP A 884 -17.64 -5.58 37.48
N LYS A 885 -16.88 -5.45 36.37
CA LYS A 885 -17.20 -6.07 35.08
C LYS A 885 -16.11 -7.03 34.60
N GLU A 886 -14.86 -6.58 34.61
CA GLU A 886 -13.72 -7.40 34.18
C GLU A 886 -12.39 -6.94 34.78
N VAL A 887 -11.45 -7.88 34.91
CA VAL A 887 -10.06 -7.67 35.30
C VAL A 887 -9.18 -8.65 34.53
N ARG A 888 -8.15 -8.15 33.85
CA ARG A 888 -7.10 -8.98 33.24
C ARG A 888 -5.92 -9.12 34.20
N ALA A 889 -5.58 -10.36 34.57
CA ALA A 889 -4.42 -10.69 35.38
C ALA A 889 -3.34 -11.34 34.51
N THR A 890 -2.18 -10.70 34.41
CA THR A 890 -1.03 -11.21 33.63
C THR A 890 -0.29 -12.28 34.41
N VAL A 891 0.09 -13.37 33.74
CA VAL A 891 0.89 -14.47 34.29
C VAL A 891 2.30 -14.41 33.72
N ARG A 892 3.33 -14.38 34.58
CA ARG A 892 4.73 -14.28 34.16
C ARG A 892 5.60 -15.32 34.85
N VAL A 893 6.54 -15.90 34.10
CA VAL A 893 7.59 -16.77 34.64
C VAL A 893 8.91 -16.00 34.69
N ASP A 894 9.47 -15.84 35.89
CA ASP A 894 10.85 -15.42 36.09
C ASP A 894 11.77 -16.63 35.94
N TRP A 895 12.30 -16.80 34.73
CA TRP A 895 13.21 -17.89 34.42
C TRP A 895 14.47 -17.85 35.29
N THR A 896 14.92 -16.71 35.82
CA THR A 896 16.10 -16.66 36.69
C THR A 896 15.84 -17.33 38.05
N LEU A 897 14.58 -17.39 38.47
CA LEU A 897 14.13 -18.02 39.72
C LEU A 897 13.53 -19.42 39.49
N ALA A 898 13.08 -19.72 38.27
CA ALA A 898 12.45 -21.00 37.93
C ALA A 898 13.40 -22.19 38.23
N PRO A 899 13.00 -23.13 39.10
CA PRO A 899 13.87 -24.22 39.55
C PRO A 899 14.16 -25.20 38.40
N THR A 900 15.38 -25.73 38.37
CA THR A 900 15.76 -26.82 37.44
C THR A 900 15.93 -28.16 38.15
N THR A 901 15.90 -28.13 39.48
CA THR A 901 16.05 -29.27 40.38
C THR A 901 15.12 -29.15 41.59
N TYR A 902 14.81 -30.27 42.25
CA TYR A 902 14.03 -30.36 43.47
C TYR A 902 14.72 -31.27 44.50
N PRO A 903 14.49 -31.09 45.81
CA PRO A 903 15.09 -31.94 46.83
C PRO A 903 14.52 -33.36 46.72
N ASN A 904 15.39 -34.38 46.77
CA ASN A 904 14.99 -35.77 46.75
C ASN A 904 14.13 -36.08 48.00
N PRO A 905 12.89 -36.56 47.85
CA PRO A 905 12.02 -36.90 48.98
C PRO A 905 12.60 -37.96 49.93
N GLU A 906 13.47 -38.84 49.43
CA GLU A 906 14.11 -39.91 50.20
C GLU A 906 15.43 -39.48 50.86
N ASP A 907 16.09 -38.45 50.32
CA ASP A 907 17.32 -37.87 50.86
C ASP A 907 17.40 -36.37 50.54
N PRO A 908 16.87 -35.49 51.42
CA PRO A 908 16.83 -34.04 51.19
C PRO A 908 18.19 -33.35 51.00
N SER A 909 19.31 -34.07 51.18
CA SER A 909 20.66 -33.59 50.84
C SER A 909 21.01 -33.73 49.35
N GLN A 910 20.23 -34.51 48.59
CA GLN A 910 20.35 -34.70 47.15
C GLN A 910 19.30 -33.91 46.39
N TRP A 911 19.70 -33.34 45.25
CA TRP A 911 18.81 -32.58 44.36
C TRP A 911 18.65 -33.35 43.05
N LEU A 912 17.41 -33.67 42.69
CA LEU A 912 17.04 -34.35 41.46
C LEU A 912 16.64 -33.32 40.40
N PRO A 913 16.92 -33.57 39.10
CA PRO A 913 16.44 -32.70 38.03
C PRO A 913 14.91 -32.70 37.99
N LEU A 914 14.30 -31.51 37.84
CA LEU A 914 12.88 -31.42 37.52
C LEU A 914 12.64 -31.98 36.12
N GLU A 915 11.55 -32.74 35.97
CA GLU A 915 11.07 -33.19 34.67
C GLU A 915 10.06 -32.16 34.16
N PHE A 916 10.24 -31.73 32.92
CA PHE A 916 9.37 -30.77 32.24
C PHE A 916 8.59 -31.51 31.13
N PRO A 917 7.36 -31.09 30.79
CA PRO A 917 6.66 -29.90 31.29
C PRO A 917 6.21 -30.02 32.76
N LEU A 918 6.16 -28.88 33.47
CA LEU A 918 5.48 -28.77 34.76
C LEU A 918 4.06 -28.26 34.52
N GLU A 919 3.08 -28.90 35.16
CA GLU A 919 1.69 -28.42 35.17
C GLU A 919 1.44 -27.74 36.52
N ILE A 920 1.26 -26.42 36.49
CA ILE A 920 1.11 -25.59 37.69
C ILE A 920 -0.37 -25.19 37.81
N PRO A 921 -1.10 -25.69 38.82
CA PRO A 921 -2.47 -25.27 39.08
C PRO A 921 -2.51 -23.81 39.56
N ILE A 922 -3.35 -23.00 38.93
CA ILE A 922 -3.68 -21.62 39.32
C ILE A 922 -5.15 -21.59 39.73
N THR A 923 -5.40 -21.44 41.02
CA THR A 923 -6.76 -21.38 41.56
C THR A 923 -7.27 -19.94 41.57
N VAL A 924 -8.35 -19.71 40.82
CA VAL A 924 -9.13 -18.46 40.82
C VAL A 924 -10.36 -18.67 41.71
N GLN A 925 -10.46 -17.90 42.78
CA GLN A 925 -11.54 -17.99 43.77
C GLN A 925 -12.31 -16.67 43.82
N GLY A 926 -13.64 -16.75 43.73
CA GLY A 926 -14.56 -15.62 43.88
C GLY A 926 -15.27 -15.61 45.24
N SER A 927 -15.69 -14.42 45.70
CA SER A 927 -16.48 -14.25 46.93
C SER A 927 -17.90 -14.82 46.85
N ASP A 928 -18.36 -15.13 45.63
CA ASP A 928 -19.59 -15.88 45.35
C ASP A 928 -19.49 -17.38 45.68
N GLY A 929 -18.29 -17.85 46.04
CA GLY A 929 -17.99 -19.26 46.32
C GLY A 929 -17.51 -20.03 45.09
N SER A 930 -17.42 -19.39 43.92
CA SER A 930 -16.92 -20.00 42.70
C SER A 930 -15.41 -20.25 42.78
N SER A 931 -14.96 -21.38 42.23
CA SER A 931 -13.55 -21.75 42.12
C SER A 931 -13.28 -22.36 40.74
N VAL A 932 -12.31 -21.83 40.03
CA VAL A 932 -11.83 -22.34 38.73
C VAL A 932 -10.34 -22.58 38.83
N VAL A 933 -9.86 -23.75 38.39
CA VAL A 933 -8.43 -24.09 38.37
C VAL A 933 -7.94 -24.00 36.93
N VAL A 934 -7.06 -23.05 36.66
CA VAL A 934 -6.38 -22.85 35.37
C VAL A 934 -5.00 -23.51 35.43
N THR A 935 -4.65 -24.31 34.42
CA THR A 935 -3.33 -24.96 34.35
C THR A 935 -2.34 -24.07 33.60
N ALA A 936 -1.22 -23.73 34.24
CA ALA A 936 -0.06 -23.14 33.58
C ALA A 936 0.96 -24.24 33.25
N ARG A 937 1.10 -24.57 31.97
CA ARG A 937 2.07 -25.55 31.47
C ARG A 937 3.42 -24.88 31.25
N VAL A 938 4.43 -25.20 32.06
CA VAL A 938 5.78 -24.60 31.98
C VAL A 938 6.74 -25.58 31.34
N GLU A 939 7.39 -25.17 30.26
CA GLU A 939 8.43 -25.92 29.55
C GLU A 939 9.78 -25.23 29.73
N ASP A 940 10.78 -25.95 30.24
CA ASP A 940 12.13 -25.41 30.41
C ASP A 940 13.18 -26.13 29.56
N PRO A 941 13.29 -25.76 28.28
CA PRO A 941 14.32 -26.25 27.38
C PRO A 941 15.73 -25.67 27.61
N ARG A 942 16.01 -24.89 28.68
CA ARG A 942 17.34 -24.24 28.92
C ARG A 942 18.52 -25.21 29.05
N ARG A 943 18.28 -26.51 28.99
CA ARG A 943 19.32 -27.56 28.99
C ARG A 943 20.16 -27.61 27.71
N ILE A 944 19.87 -26.77 26.71
CA ILE A 944 20.70 -26.68 25.50
C ILE A 944 21.94 -25.82 25.71
N ALA A 945 23.08 -26.28 25.17
CA ALA A 945 24.30 -25.49 25.15
C ALA A 945 24.09 -24.24 24.29
N TRP A 946 24.48 -23.08 24.81
CA TRP A 946 24.41 -21.83 24.05
C TRP A 946 25.21 -21.94 22.76
N LYS A 947 24.59 -21.60 21.65
CA LYS A 947 25.23 -21.47 20.34
C LYS A 947 24.62 -20.29 19.58
N PRO A 948 25.44 -19.37 19.05
CA PRO A 948 24.92 -18.19 18.38
C PRO A 948 24.31 -18.54 17.01
N ASN A 949 23.56 -17.60 16.46
CA ASN A 949 23.03 -17.56 15.10
C ASN A 949 22.04 -18.67 14.75
N ARG A 950 21.04 -18.92 15.60
CA ARG A 950 19.95 -19.86 15.30
C ARG A 950 18.65 -19.50 15.99
N TYR A 951 17.55 -19.87 15.35
CA TYR A 951 16.21 -19.76 15.93
C TYR A 951 15.89 -20.94 16.84
N ILE A 952 15.21 -20.71 17.95
CA ILE A 952 14.91 -21.74 18.94
C ILE A 952 13.41 -22.03 18.94
N GLU A 953 13.05 -23.32 18.86
CA GLU A 953 11.67 -23.76 19.00
C GLU A 953 11.10 -23.37 20.37
N ALA A 954 9.91 -22.80 20.36
CA ALA A 954 9.09 -22.58 21.55
C ALA A 954 7.63 -22.73 21.14
N ASN A 955 6.79 -23.20 22.06
CA ASN A 955 5.35 -23.36 21.80
C ASN A 955 5.04 -24.23 20.57
N GLY A 956 5.93 -25.20 20.26
CA GLY A 956 5.76 -26.14 19.14
C GLY A 956 5.96 -25.54 17.74
N TYR A 957 6.65 -24.41 17.60
CA TYR A 957 7.00 -23.85 16.30
C TYR A 957 8.33 -23.08 16.28
N VAL A 958 8.85 -22.86 15.07
CA VAL A 958 9.89 -21.87 14.75
C VAL A 958 9.36 -20.94 13.66
N SER A 959 9.28 -19.64 13.91
CA SER A 959 8.79 -18.61 13.00
C SER A 959 9.93 -17.65 12.66
N ILE A 960 10.18 -17.37 11.38
CA ILE A 960 11.35 -16.63 10.92
C ILE A 960 10.95 -15.64 9.82
N GLU A 961 11.24 -14.35 10.01
CA GLU A 961 11.08 -13.33 8.95
C GLU A 961 12.13 -13.57 7.85
N ALA A 962 11.75 -13.42 6.57
CA ALA A 962 12.59 -13.82 5.44
C ALA A 962 13.95 -13.12 5.39
N GLU A 963 14.00 -11.84 5.75
CA GLU A 963 15.24 -11.06 5.78
C GLU A 963 16.26 -11.56 6.81
N ASN A 964 15.82 -12.29 7.83
CA ASN A 964 16.67 -12.75 8.93
C ASN A 964 17.24 -14.16 8.66
N TYR A 965 17.66 -14.41 7.42
CA TYR A 965 18.37 -15.63 7.05
C TYR A 965 19.72 -15.75 7.79
N SER A 966 20.19 -16.98 7.98
CA SER A 966 21.51 -17.26 8.55
C SER A 966 22.62 -17.12 7.51
N ARG A 967 22.34 -17.54 6.26
CA ARG A 967 23.23 -17.38 5.10
C ARG A 967 22.43 -17.17 3.82
N ALA A 968 22.94 -16.35 2.91
CA ALA A 968 22.49 -16.28 1.52
C ALA A 968 23.59 -16.90 0.64
N VAL A 969 23.19 -17.85 -0.22
CA VAL A 969 24.05 -18.44 -1.24
C VAL A 969 23.61 -17.87 -2.58
N GLU A 970 24.59 -17.32 -3.29
CA GLU A 970 24.41 -16.52 -4.51
C GLU A 970 25.36 -17.04 -5.60
N THR A 971 25.12 -16.61 -6.84
CA THR A 971 26.01 -16.80 -7.99
C THR A 971 26.38 -15.45 -8.59
N ASP A 972 27.30 -15.43 -9.56
CA ASP A 972 27.68 -14.18 -10.24
C ASP A 972 26.48 -13.54 -10.97
N ASP A 973 25.51 -14.36 -11.42
CA ASP A 973 24.34 -13.91 -12.19
C ASP A 973 23.08 -13.69 -11.33
N VAL A 974 23.04 -14.21 -10.10
CA VAL A 974 21.85 -14.17 -9.24
C VAL A 974 22.22 -13.94 -7.78
N TRP A 975 21.64 -12.90 -7.18
CA TRP A 975 21.75 -12.58 -5.76
C TRP A 975 20.38 -12.39 -5.10
N TRP A 976 20.34 -12.34 -3.77
CA TRP A 976 19.09 -12.10 -3.03
C TRP A 976 18.94 -10.61 -2.71
N LYS A 977 17.85 -10.01 -3.20
CA LYS A 977 17.49 -8.62 -2.91
C LYS A 977 16.52 -8.59 -1.74
N ARG A 978 16.85 -7.78 -0.73
CA ARG A 978 15.92 -7.38 0.33
C ARG A 978 15.04 -6.25 -0.18
N ILE A 979 13.73 -6.39 -0.03
CA ILE A 979 12.75 -5.33 -0.27
C ILE A 979 12.18 -4.93 1.09
N PRO A 980 12.57 -3.75 1.64
CA PRO A 980 12.09 -3.29 2.93
C PRO A 980 10.56 -3.28 3.00
N ASP A 981 10.02 -3.81 4.10
CA ASP A 981 8.64 -3.61 4.52
C ASP A 981 7.54 -4.12 3.58
N ILE A 982 7.91 -4.84 2.51
CA ILE A 982 6.95 -5.52 1.62
C ILE A 982 6.30 -6.72 2.31
N GLY A 983 5.01 -6.92 2.05
CA GLY A 983 4.21 -7.97 2.69
C GLY A 983 3.72 -7.55 4.07
N ARG A 984 3.36 -8.53 4.90
CA ARG A 984 2.63 -8.30 6.16
C ARG A 984 3.52 -8.16 7.40
N THR A 985 4.74 -8.66 7.31
CA THR A 985 5.71 -8.67 8.40
C THR A 985 7.14 -8.49 7.87
N GLY A 986 8.00 -7.84 8.66
CA GLY A 986 9.43 -7.72 8.35
C GLY A 986 9.71 -7.10 6.98
N ALA A 987 10.51 -7.81 6.19
CA ALA A 987 10.85 -7.46 4.81
C ALA A 987 10.86 -8.72 3.93
N GLY A 988 10.67 -8.52 2.63
CA GLY A 988 10.67 -9.60 1.65
C GLY A 988 12.05 -9.86 1.07
N MET A 989 12.31 -11.12 0.70
CA MET A 989 13.51 -11.52 -0.02
C MET A 989 13.12 -12.10 -1.39
N THR A 990 13.72 -11.57 -2.46
CA THR A 990 13.48 -12.01 -3.84
C THR A 990 14.80 -12.28 -4.57
N PRO A 991 14.89 -13.30 -5.45
CA PRO A 991 16.04 -13.43 -6.34
C PRO A 991 16.11 -12.26 -7.32
N PHE A 992 17.32 -11.83 -7.67
CA PHE A 992 17.58 -10.66 -8.49
C PHE A 992 18.80 -10.90 -9.43
N PRO A 993 18.83 -10.37 -10.67
CA PRO A 993 17.86 -9.47 -11.32
C PRO A 993 16.50 -10.11 -11.53
N VAL A 994 15.44 -9.30 -11.62
CA VAL A 994 14.07 -9.79 -11.83
C VAL A 994 13.91 -10.55 -13.16
N THR A 995 14.84 -10.37 -14.10
CA THR A 995 14.94 -11.05 -15.39
C THR A 995 15.83 -12.30 -15.37
N ALA A 996 16.32 -12.74 -14.20
CA ALA A 996 17.19 -13.90 -14.08
C ALA A 996 16.56 -15.18 -14.66
N GLU A 997 17.40 -16.05 -15.24
CA GLU A 997 16.94 -17.32 -15.80
C GLU A 997 16.48 -18.30 -14.72
N THR A 998 15.55 -19.19 -15.09
CA THR A 998 15.07 -20.30 -14.24
C THR A 998 16.24 -21.15 -13.75
N GLN A 999 16.29 -21.39 -12.44
CA GLN A 999 17.31 -22.21 -11.79
C GLN A 999 16.80 -23.62 -11.51
N THR A 1000 17.69 -24.61 -11.57
CA THR A 1000 17.43 -25.96 -11.05
C THR A 1000 18.00 -26.08 -9.63
N PRO A 1001 17.16 -26.23 -8.58
CA PRO A 1001 17.65 -26.31 -7.20
C PRO A 1001 18.60 -27.47 -6.95
N GLY A 1002 19.71 -27.19 -6.27
CA GLY A 1002 20.69 -28.17 -5.83
C GLY A 1002 22.14 -27.67 -5.93
N GLY A 1003 23.05 -28.34 -5.23
CA GLY A 1003 24.48 -27.99 -5.27
C GLY A 1003 24.75 -26.53 -4.86
N ALA A 1004 25.29 -25.74 -5.78
CA ALA A 1004 25.63 -24.34 -5.58
C ALA A 1004 24.54 -23.35 -6.01
N SER A 1005 23.34 -23.81 -6.40
CA SER A 1005 22.26 -22.92 -6.85
C SER A 1005 21.84 -21.92 -5.76
N PRO A 1006 21.37 -20.71 -6.13
CA PRO A 1006 20.99 -19.67 -5.19
C PRO A 1006 19.94 -20.11 -4.16
N ARG A 1007 20.17 -19.79 -2.89
CA ARG A 1007 19.24 -20.12 -1.79
C ARG A 1007 19.46 -19.26 -0.55
N LEU A 1008 18.43 -19.16 0.28
CA LEU A 1008 18.51 -18.67 1.66
C LEU A 1008 18.54 -19.87 2.62
N GLU A 1009 19.40 -19.80 3.63
CA GLU A 1009 19.53 -20.82 4.68
C GLU A 1009 19.18 -20.24 6.05
N TYR A 1010 18.37 -20.98 6.81
CA TYR A 1010 17.87 -20.59 8.13
C TYR A 1010 18.23 -21.67 9.15
N ASP A 1011 19.10 -21.34 10.09
CA ASP A 1011 19.51 -22.26 11.15
C ASP A 1011 18.52 -22.21 12.32
N MET A 1012 18.13 -23.38 12.79
CA MET A 1012 17.17 -23.56 13.88
C MET A 1012 17.55 -24.73 14.78
N HIS A 1013 17.06 -24.68 16.02
CA HIS A 1013 17.08 -25.77 16.98
C HIS A 1013 15.66 -26.25 17.25
N LEU A 1014 15.38 -27.52 16.93
CA LEU A 1014 14.09 -28.17 17.19
C LEU A 1014 14.22 -29.12 18.38
N PHE A 1015 13.34 -28.95 19.37
CA PHE A 1015 13.11 -29.91 20.46
C PHE A 1015 12.22 -31.06 20.01
N SER A 1016 11.35 -30.80 19.03
CA SER A 1016 10.44 -31.77 18.44
C SER A 1016 11.14 -32.62 17.38
N SER A 1017 10.66 -33.86 17.22
CA SER A 1017 11.05 -34.76 16.13
C SER A 1017 9.81 -35.46 15.60
N GLY A 1018 9.89 -36.00 14.38
CA GLY A 1018 8.74 -36.54 13.66
C GLY A 1018 8.36 -35.67 12.46
N GLU A 1019 7.08 -35.71 12.08
CA GLU A 1019 6.56 -34.88 10.99
C GLU A 1019 6.46 -33.42 11.45
N VAL A 1020 6.96 -32.50 10.63
CA VAL A 1020 6.78 -31.06 10.77
C VAL A 1020 6.18 -30.50 9.49
N THR A 1021 5.37 -29.45 9.62
CA THR A 1021 4.81 -28.71 8.47
C THR A 1021 5.54 -27.39 8.32
N VAL A 1022 6.18 -27.17 7.17
CA VAL A 1022 6.77 -25.89 6.81
C VAL A 1022 5.72 -25.07 6.06
N TRP A 1023 5.30 -23.97 6.66
CA TRP A 1023 4.46 -22.94 6.08
C TRP A 1023 5.36 -21.85 5.49
N VAL A 1024 5.18 -21.57 4.20
CA VAL A 1024 5.97 -20.57 3.48
C VAL A 1024 5.02 -19.45 3.05
N HIS A 1025 5.26 -18.25 3.56
CA HIS A 1025 4.50 -17.05 3.24
C HIS A 1025 5.25 -16.29 2.16
N ILE A 1026 4.62 -16.12 1.00
CA ILE A 1026 5.16 -15.38 -0.13
C ILE A 1026 4.19 -14.28 -0.56
N SER A 1027 4.68 -13.21 -1.17
CA SER A 1027 3.78 -12.19 -1.75
C SER A 1027 2.92 -12.80 -2.87
N PRO A 1028 1.68 -12.32 -3.07
CA PRO A 1028 0.71 -12.91 -3.98
C PRO A 1028 0.99 -12.56 -5.45
N ARG A 1029 2.19 -12.88 -5.94
CA ARG A 1029 2.60 -12.61 -7.31
C ARG A 1029 2.05 -13.67 -8.28
N ASN A 1030 1.61 -13.20 -9.44
CA ASN A 1030 1.02 -14.04 -10.48
C ASN A 1030 2.09 -14.72 -11.34
N ASN A 1031 1.70 -15.74 -12.12
CA ASN A 1031 2.59 -16.44 -13.05
C ASN A 1031 2.88 -15.55 -14.29
N PHE A 1032 3.57 -14.43 -14.10
CA PHE A 1032 3.68 -13.38 -15.12
C PHE A 1032 4.44 -13.80 -16.39
N GLN A 1033 5.24 -14.87 -16.33
CA GLN A 1033 5.91 -15.47 -17.50
C GLN A 1033 5.18 -16.69 -18.08
N ASN A 1034 3.99 -17.02 -17.57
CA ASN A 1034 3.18 -18.15 -18.02
C ASN A 1034 3.96 -19.48 -18.09
N TRP A 1035 4.72 -19.80 -17.03
CA TRP A 1035 5.39 -21.10 -16.89
C TRP A 1035 4.32 -22.21 -16.82
N PRO A 1036 4.39 -23.28 -17.65
CA PRO A 1036 3.39 -24.35 -17.67
C PRO A 1036 3.19 -25.07 -16.33
N GLU A 1037 4.25 -25.14 -15.53
CA GLU A 1037 4.28 -25.75 -14.20
C GLU A 1037 3.91 -24.78 -13.06
N GLY A 1038 3.50 -23.55 -13.43
CA GLY A 1038 3.29 -22.43 -12.51
C GLY A 1038 4.59 -21.76 -12.07
N MET A 1039 4.46 -20.66 -11.31
CA MET A 1039 5.63 -20.02 -10.69
C MET A 1039 6.11 -20.89 -9.51
N GLN A 1040 7.41 -21.23 -9.44
CA GLN A 1040 7.91 -22.21 -8.47
C GLN A 1040 9.04 -21.67 -7.60
N TYR A 1041 9.23 -22.31 -6.45
CA TYR A 1041 10.42 -22.23 -5.59
C TYR A 1041 10.71 -23.62 -4.99
N GLY A 1042 11.86 -23.79 -4.33
CA GLY A 1042 12.23 -25.05 -3.67
C GLY A 1042 12.36 -24.92 -2.16
N VAL A 1043 12.06 -25.98 -1.41
CA VAL A 1043 12.26 -26.06 0.05
C VAL A 1043 12.91 -27.39 0.44
N SER A 1044 13.84 -27.36 1.39
CA SER A 1044 14.41 -28.58 2.00
C SER A 1044 14.84 -28.35 3.44
N ILE A 1045 14.89 -29.41 4.25
CA ILE A 1045 15.57 -29.41 5.55
C ILE A 1045 16.87 -30.22 5.43
N ASP A 1046 17.96 -29.65 5.96
CA ASP A 1046 19.31 -30.21 5.96
C ASP A 1046 19.78 -30.60 4.55
N ASN A 1047 20.18 -31.86 4.38
CA ASN A 1047 20.56 -32.47 3.10
C ASN A 1047 19.45 -33.41 2.58
N GLY A 1048 18.22 -33.22 3.08
CA GLY A 1048 17.04 -33.94 2.60
C GLY A 1048 16.63 -33.55 1.18
N PRO A 1049 15.60 -34.22 0.62
CA PRO A 1049 15.11 -33.93 -0.72
C PRO A 1049 14.56 -32.51 -0.83
N ILE A 1050 14.84 -31.86 -1.96
CA ILE A 1050 14.25 -30.56 -2.30
C ILE A 1050 12.85 -30.79 -2.87
N GLN A 1051 11.84 -30.21 -2.22
CA GLN A 1051 10.46 -30.18 -2.70
C GLN A 1051 10.27 -28.89 -3.51
N LYS A 1052 9.90 -29.02 -4.80
CA LYS A 1052 9.49 -27.87 -5.62
C LYS A 1052 8.02 -27.59 -5.38
N ILE A 1053 7.69 -26.35 -5.08
CA ILE A 1053 6.34 -25.91 -4.73
C ILE A 1053 5.88 -24.91 -5.79
N ASN A 1054 4.68 -25.13 -6.33
CA ASN A 1054 4.02 -24.18 -7.24
C ASN A 1054 3.32 -23.10 -6.40
N ALA A 1055 3.91 -21.90 -6.38
CA ALA A 1055 3.33 -20.72 -5.76
C ALA A 1055 1.97 -20.39 -6.38
N THR A 1056 1.78 -20.55 -7.69
CA THR A 1056 0.52 -20.18 -8.35
C THR A 1056 -0.42 -21.37 -8.52
N TYR A 1057 -0.37 -22.34 -7.61
CA TYR A 1057 -1.23 -23.52 -7.66
C TYR A 1057 -2.71 -23.12 -7.51
N ALA A 1058 -3.56 -23.69 -8.37
CA ALA A 1058 -5.01 -23.46 -8.40
C ALA A 1058 -5.42 -21.98 -8.53
N ILE A 1059 -4.52 -21.10 -8.96
CA ILE A 1059 -4.87 -19.73 -9.34
C ILE A 1059 -5.39 -19.76 -10.78
N ASP A 1060 -6.61 -19.27 -10.98
CA ASP A 1060 -7.16 -18.95 -12.29
C ASP A 1060 -7.46 -17.44 -12.33
N LEU A 1061 -6.99 -16.79 -13.38
CA LEU A 1061 -7.14 -15.35 -13.61
C LEU A 1061 -7.87 -15.05 -14.93
N ASP A 1062 -8.41 -16.08 -15.59
CA ASP A 1062 -9.28 -15.88 -16.73
C ASP A 1062 -10.61 -15.25 -16.25
N GLY A 1063 -11.15 -14.31 -17.03
CA GLY A 1063 -12.33 -13.55 -16.63
C GLY A 1063 -12.10 -12.76 -15.33
N ASN A 1064 -12.94 -13.00 -14.31
CA ASN A 1064 -12.91 -12.29 -13.02
C ASN A 1064 -11.97 -12.92 -11.98
N GLY A 1065 -11.22 -13.96 -12.36
CA GLY A 1065 -10.42 -14.75 -11.44
C GLY A 1065 -11.24 -15.67 -10.53
N ASN A 1066 -10.55 -16.45 -9.70
CA ASN A 1066 -11.17 -17.42 -8.80
C ASN A 1066 -10.94 -17.14 -7.31
N LYS A 1067 -11.59 -17.91 -6.43
CA LYS A 1067 -11.56 -17.68 -4.97
C LYS A 1067 -10.17 -17.82 -4.36
N ILE A 1068 -9.33 -18.70 -4.93
CA ILE A 1068 -7.94 -18.85 -4.48
C ILE A 1068 -7.14 -17.56 -4.74
N TRP A 1069 -7.29 -16.97 -5.93
CA TRP A 1069 -6.73 -15.66 -6.22
C TRP A 1069 -7.32 -14.56 -5.33
N GLU A 1070 -8.65 -14.49 -5.21
CA GLU A 1070 -9.34 -13.49 -4.38
C GLU A 1070 -8.81 -13.51 -2.94
N ARG A 1071 -8.59 -14.70 -2.37
CA ARG A 1071 -7.95 -14.86 -1.07
C ARG A 1071 -6.55 -14.26 -1.09
N HIS A 1072 -5.68 -14.69 -2.00
CA HIS A 1072 -4.27 -14.30 -1.98
C HIS A 1072 -4.09 -12.78 -1.99
N THR A 1073 -4.90 -12.10 -2.80
CA THR A 1073 -4.86 -10.65 -2.89
C THR A 1073 -5.53 -9.96 -1.69
N SER A 1074 -6.68 -10.47 -1.22
CA SER A 1074 -7.35 -9.96 -0.02
C SER A 1074 -6.48 -10.09 1.23
N ASP A 1075 -5.78 -11.23 1.36
CA ASP A 1075 -4.92 -11.55 2.49
C ASP A 1075 -3.49 -11.00 2.35
N ASN A 1076 -3.17 -10.34 1.22
CA ASN A 1076 -1.82 -9.86 0.86
C ASN A 1076 -0.70 -10.89 1.06
N VAL A 1077 -1.02 -12.17 0.84
CA VAL A 1077 -0.10 -13.29 1.02
C VAL A 1077 -0.60 -14.52 0.27
N ASN A 1078 0.35 -15.33 -0.17
CA ASN A 1078 0.11 -16.70 -0.53
C ASN A 1078 0.88 -17.61 0.43
N ILE A 1079 0.16 -18.53 1.06
CA ILE A 1079 0.71 -19.43 2.07
C ILE A 1079 0.63 -20.86 1.56
N MET A 1080 1.79 -21.47 1.35
CA MET A 1080 1.94 -22.85 0.89
C MET A 1080 2.53 -23.72 2.00
N ARG A 1081 2.18 -25.01 2.00
CA ARG A 1081 2.60 -25.97 3.04
C ARG A 1081 3.39 -27.11 2.43
N ALA A 1082 4.49 -27.50 3.09
CA ALA A 1082 5.25 -28.69 2.75
C ALA A 1082 5.60 -29.49 4.01
N LYS A 1083 5.38 -30.81 3.96
CA LYS A 1083 5.65 -31.71 5.09
C LYS A 1083 7.07 -32.27 4.99
N PHE A 1084 7.77 -32.29 6.11
CA PHE A 1084 9.11 -32.86 6.25
C PHE A 1084 9.17 -33.76 7.49
N THR A 1085 10.15 -34.66 7.53
CA THR A 1085 10.40 -35.50 8.71
C THR A 1085 11.73 -35.12 9.35
N VAL A 1086 11.68 -34.67 10.60
CA VAL A 1086 12.84 -34.41 11.45
C VAL A 1086 13.15 -35.68 12.23
N ALA A 1087 14.29 -36.31 11.93
CA ALA A 1087 14.60 -37.64 12.44
C ALA A 1087 14.91 -37.68 13.94
N GLN A 1088 15.50 -36.61 14.48
CA GLN A 1088 15.90 -36.46 15.88
C GLN A 1088 15.85 -34.98 16.25
N PRO A 1089 15.59 -34.62 17.52
CA PRO A 1089 15.75 -33.25 17.99
C PRO A 1089 17.18 -32.76 17.81
N GLY A 1090 17.36 -31.46 17.59
CA GLY A 1090 18.68 -30.84 17.48
C GLY A 1090 18.74 -29.70 16.47
N GLU A 1091 19.94 -29.51 15.92
CA GLU A 1091 20.23 -28.44 14.97
C GLU A 1091 19.81 -28.85 13.56
N HIS A 1092 19.08 -27.96 12.88
CA HIS A 1092 18.65 -28.14 11.51
C HIS A 1092 18.85 -26.85 10.71
N THR A 1093 19.02 -26.99 9.40
CA THR A 1093 19.03 -25.86 8.47
C THR A 1093 17.89 -26.02 7.48
N LEU A 1094 16.92 -25.11 7.53
CA LEU A 1094 15.92 -24.97 6.49
C LEU A 1094 16.50 -24.18 5.32
N LYS A 1095 16.25 -24.63 4.08
CA LYS A 1095 16.74 -23.98 2.87
C LYS A 1095 15.57 -23.61 1.96
N PHE A 1096 15.54 -22.36 1.53
CA PHE A 1096 14.63 -21.83 0.51
C PHE A 1096 15.41 -21.58 -0.78
N TRP A 1097 15.06 -22.28 -1.85
CA TRP A 1097 15.80 -22.32 -3.11
C TRP A 1097 15.09 -21.51 -4.19
N MET A 1098 15.86 -20.76 -4.98
CA MET A 1098 15.33 -20.15 -6.19
C MET A 1098 14.98 -21.23 -7.23
N VAL A 1099 13.82 -21.08 -7.86
CA VAL A 1099 13.48 -21.76 -9.14
C VAL A 1099 13.16 -20.69 -10.18
N HIS A 1100 12.08 -19.92 -9.97
CA HIS A 1100 11.69 -18.80 -10.84
C HIS A 1100 12.02 -17.44 -10.20
N PRO A 1101 12.34 -16.40 -11.00
CA PRO A 1101 12.42 -15.03 -10.50
C PRO A 1101 11.04 -14.52 -10.09
N GLY A 1102 11.00 -13.40 -9.35
CA GLY A 1102 9.74 -12.75 -8.92
C GLY A 1102 9.02 -13.42 -7.75
N VAL A 1103 9.53 -14.53 -7.21
CA VAL A 1103 9.03 -15.09 -5.94
C VAL A 1103 9.60 -14.29 -4.77
N ILE A 1104 8.71 -13.64 -4.01
CA ILE A 1104 9.09 -12.83 -2.84
C ILE A 1104 8.73 -13.60 -1.58
N LEU A 1105 9.72 -14.07 -0.84
CA LEU A 1105 9.54 -14.70 0.45
C LEU A 1105 9.35 -13.64 1.54
N GLN A 1106 8.28 -13.73 2.33
CA GLN A 1106 8.00 -12.84 3.46
C GLN A 1106 8.40 -13.49 4.79
N LYS A 1107 8.02 -14.75 5.00
CA LYS A 1107 8.15 -15.45 6.29
C LYS A 1107 8.12 -16.96 6.13
N ILE A 1108 8.78 -17.69 7.03
CA ILE A 1108 8.76 -19.15 7.11
C ILE A 1108 8.37 -19.56 8.52
N VAL A 1109 7.42 -20.49 8.65
CA VAL A 1109 7.02 -21.10 9.92
C VAL A 1109 7.19 -22.61 9.85
N VAL A 1110 8.05 -23.17 10.69
CA VAL A 1110 8.18 -24.61 10.91
C VAL A 1110 7.28 -24.98 12.07
N ASP A 1111 6.17 -25.63 11.77
CA ASP A 1111 5.16 -26.07 12.72
C ASP A 1111 5.41 -27.53 13.14
N ALA A 1112 5.72 -27.72 14.42
CA ALA A 1112 5.86 -29.02 15.06
C ALA A 1112 4.58 -29.47 15.80
N GLY A 1113 3.44 -28.81 15.52
CA GLY A 1113 2.13 -29.08 16.11
C GLY A 1113 1.63 -27.99 17.06
N GLY A 1114 2.27 -26.81 17.07
CA GLY A 1114 2.02 -25.75 18.04
C GLY A 1114 1.46 -24.45 17.46
N VAL A 1115 1.49 -24.27 16.14
CA VAL A 1115 0.96 -23.05 15.48
C VAL A 1115 -0.54 -22.90 15.73
N LYS A 1116 -0.97 -21.69 16.09
CA LYS A 1116 -2.38 -21.32 16.29
C LYS A 1116 -2.89 -20.45 15.15
N ASP A 1117 -4.20 -20.53 14.89
CA ASP A 1117 -4.87 -19.75 13.85
C ASP A 1117 -4.75 -18.24 14.12
N SER A 1118 -4.19 -17.53 13.15
CA SER A 1118 -3.93 -16.08 13.18
C SER A 1118 -3.67 -15.57 11.78
N TYR A 1119 -3.91 -14.29 11.57
CA TYR A 1119 -3.79 -13.66 10.26
C TYR A 1119 -2.33 -13.49 9.82
N LEU A 1120 -1.50 -12.88 10.66
CA LEU A 1120 -0.09 -12.57 10.46
C LEU A 1120 0.84 -13.76 10.76
N GLY A 1121 0.28 -14.84 11.31
CA GLY A 1121 1.03 -15.99 11.82
C GLY A 1121 1.74 -15.67 13.14
N PRO A 1122 2.37 -16.67 13.78
CA PRO A 1122 3.02 -16.49 15.08
C PRO A 1122 4.18 -15.48 15.03
N PRO A 1123 4.47 -14.74 16.12
CA PRO A 1123 5.63 -13.85 16.22
C PRO A 1123 6.94 -14.56 15.88
N GLU A 1124 7.93 -13.80 15.37
CA GLU A 1124 9.27 -14.34 15.08
C GLU A 1124 9.87 -15.00 16.33
N SER A 1125 10.40 -16.21 16.19
CA SER A 1125 10.97 -17.00 17.27
C SER A 1125 12.26 -16.41 17.80
N TYR A 1126 12.63 -16.75 19.03
CA TYR A 1126 13.84 -16.27 19.67
C TYR A 1126 15.11 -16.66 18.88
N TRP A 1127 15.94 -15.66 18.54
CA TRP A 1127 17.22 -15.86 17.88
C TRP A 1127 18.37 -15.85 18.89
N MET A 1128 18.96 -17.01 19.14
CA MET A 1128 20.07 -17.16 20.08
C MET A 1128 21.33 -16.49 19.52
N GLY A 1129 21.76 -15.38 20.13
CA GLY A 1129 22.97 -14.62 19.72
C GLY A 1129 22.76 -13.12 19.59
N LYS A 1130 21.52 -12.64 19.44
CA LYS A 1130 21.16 -11.23 19.70
C LYS A 1130 21.10 -11.20 21.21
N GLY A 1131 22.06 -10.52 21.87
CA GLY A 1131 21.99 -10.36 23.33
C GLY A 1131 20.56 -9.96 23.71
N ALA A 1132 20.03 -10.53 24.79
CA ALA A 1132 18.78 -10.05 25.36
C ALA A 1132 18.94 -8.54 25.58
N GLN A 1133 18.30 -7.73 24.72
CA GLN A 1133 18.45 -6.28 24.71
C GLN A 1133 17.21 -5.59 25.22
#